data_AF-A0A6T1Z5V0-F1
#
_entry.id   AF-A0A6T1Z5V0-F1
#
_cell.length_a   1.000
_cell.length_b   1.000
_cell.length_c   1.000
_cell.angle_alpha   90.00
_cell.angle_beta   90.00
_cell.angle_gamma   90.00
#
_symmetry.space_group_name_H-M   'P 1'
#
loop_
_entity.id
_entity.type
_entity.pdbx_description
1 polymer ?
#
loop_
_entity_poly.entity_id
_entity_poly.type
_entity_poly.pdbx_seq_one_letter_code
_entity_poly.pdbx_strand_id
1 'polypeptide(L)'
;MSRTNLLNSPTPVYDVLQPHPRTTANEHRNKVLLSILSSGLIAFSVSYLWLSTERTSAQSLYLSSMPRTVTTQSSSRPLVHLPVQTLRSSTSSNTDVPFVLAPQAGAESARPVSAGYGTAGVAQGLHRFPGLVAGVFAVAVGTLIWTTRKLMATSAPKVGLEDVAVDKAWCMSTIAARPEVPMQDVFENYKTGYQSVTKDIEDECWLEVTQGKIPEGLVGTLLRNGPALFERGGQKREYLDGDGMISQVAVKDGKVHFKSRFVGTDSFKREEEAGRFTDMTIFTAEDPRPEILGGPIWLYRLRDDIFGGPPSPKNNGAYNALHWAGKTMAIDWGRPWALDNDTLEVVGDGKTDALSKINYTAHYRIMENDDGTSTIVFFNPHTDWAKYKSTVSFYEFDEQGNQLSSKVVEFDATYFHDLIVTDNYYVLFDCPIKMDYGKAFVGYPLGKNSLGNTVSEDTDKAPLFRIYPRRGNEEPIFVESPYFCYAFHHVNGFDDGKKMVFDTCTWDRFTLYFTDIVKPDGKEFYPKTKMSRFVIDLEKGTCERKVIHETPCEYPVVGPKGTGKPYQHSYMCTSAVKDGEVHGPLQAITKVSMKDTSVDCAEATLESWVPGDYKFSMEPVFAQRPGAKAEDDGWILSLIHDGTPGNVGTDFVVLDAQNVEQGPIATCRLPHYVPIGVHGSFTPEYLGPATA
;
A
#
# COMPACT_ATOMS: atom_id res chain seq x y z
N MET A 1 6.81 -16.49 -66.92
CA MET A 1 8.06 -15.82 -67.34
C MET A 1 8.41 -14.83 -66.24
N SER A 2 9.61 -14.68 -65.68
CA SER A 2 10.87 -15.45 -65.66
C SER A 2 11.64 -14.99 -64.40
N ARG A 3 12.20 -15.88 -63.57
CA ARG A 3 13.61 -16.31 -63.58
C ARG A 3 14.63 -15.17 -63.80
N THR A 4 15.69 -14.97 -62.99
CA THR A 4 16.14 -15.55 -61.69
C THR A 4 17.35 -14.75 -61.20
N ASN A 5 17.63 -14.71 -59.89
CA ASN A 5 18.98 -15.00 -59.31
C ASN A 5 18.94 -15.05 -57.77
N LEU A 6 20.07 -15.41 -57.16
CA LEU A 6 20.13 -16.13 -55.87
C LEU A 6 21.48 -15.90 -55.15
N LEU A 7 21.57 -16.27 -53.85
CA LEU A 7 22.77 -16.34 -52.98
C LEU A 7 23.23 -14.96 -52.41
N ASN A 8 23.80 -14.84 -51.19
CA ASN A 8 24.24 -15.89 -50.26
C ASN A 8 24.32 -15.46 -48.77
N SER A 9 24.50 -16.46 -47.88
CA SER A 9 24.97 -16.36 -46.47
C SER A 9 23.99 -15.82 -45.40
N PRO A 10 24.20 -16.09 -44.10
CA PRO A 10 24.25 -17.45 -43.56
C PRO A 10 23.40 -17.65 -42.28
N THR A 11 22.91 -18.87 -42.04
CA THR A 11 22.13 -19.24 -40.84
C THR A 11 23.04 -19.50 -39.63
N PRO A 12 22.82 -18.86 -38.47
CA PRO A 12 23.38 -19.33 -37.19
C PRO A 12 22.67 -20.60 -36.71
N VAL A 13 23.42 -21.50 -36.08
CA VAL A 13 22.88 -22.74 -35.49
C VAL A 13 22.31 -22.44 -34.10
N TYR A 14 21.08 -22.88 -33.83
CA TYR A 14 20.56 -22.94 -32.46
C TYR A 14 21.07 -24.21 -31.78
N ASP A 15 22.08 -24.08 -30.92
CA ASP A 15 22.58 -25.20 -30.11
C ASP A 15 21.56 -25.60 -29.04
N VAL A 16 20.97 -26.79 -29.20
CA VAL A 16 20.03 -27.37 -28.23
C VAL A 16 20.81 -28.05 -27.11
N LEU A 17 21.11 -27.29 -26.05
CA LEU A 17 21.76 -27.81 -24.85
C LEU A 17 20.83 -28.75 -24.05
N GLN A 18 20.87 -30.04 -24.41
CA GLN A 18 20.38 -31.14 -23.59
C GLN A 18 21.23 -31.29 -22.30
N PRO A 19 20.65 -31.79 -21.19
CA PRO A 19 21.27 -31.70 -19.86
C PRO A 19 22.36 -32.76 -19.61
N HIS A 20 23.48 -32.32 -19.01
CA HIS A 20 24.53 -33.18 -18.48
C HIS A 20 24.55 -33.21 -16.93
N PRO A 21 25.17 -34.23 -16.30
CA PRO A 21 24.55 -34.91 -15.15
C PRO A 21 24.90 -34.36 -13.75
N ARG A 22 24.04 -34.71 -12.78
CA ARG A 22 24.16 -34.37 -11.35
C ARG A 22 25.20 -35.22 -10.60
N THR A 23 26.45 -34.77 -10.52
CA THR A 23 27.45 -35.08 -9.47
C THR A 23 28.53 -33.98 -9.55
N THR A 24 29.04 -33.35 -8.47
CA THR A 24 29.45 -33.85 -7.13
C THR A 24 29.27 -32.82 -5.99
N ALA A 25 28.11 -32.14 -5.85
CA ALA A 25 27.95 -31.06 -4.86
C ALA A 25 27.78 -31.48 -3.37
N ASN A 26 27.49 -32.75 -3.06
CA ASN A 26 27.13 -33.16 -1.68
C ASN A 26 28.32 -33.44 -0.75
N GLU A 27 29.52 -33.74 -1.26
CA GLU A 27 30.65 -34.15 -0.41
C GLU A 27 31.30 -33.01 0.38
N HIS A 28 31.28 -31.78 -0.14
CA HIS A 28 31.65 -30.59 0.63
C HIS A 28 30.53 -30.18 1.60
N ARG A 29 29.26 -30.29 1.19
CA ARG A 29 28.10 -29.98 2.05
C ARG A 29 28.11 -30.83 3.33
N ASN A 30 28.40 -32.11 3.21
CA ASN A 30 28.51 -33.02 4.36
C ASN A 30 29.72 -32.74 5.26
N LYS A 31 30.88 -32.36 4.69
CA LYS A 31 32.08 -32.04 5.50
C LYS A 31 31.90 -30.76 6.33
N VAL A 32 31.22 -29.74 5.80
CA VAL A 32 30.89 -28.53 6.58
C VAL A 32 29.83 -28.83 7.65
N LEU A 33 28.78 -29.60 7.34
CA LEU A 33 27.79 -30.01 8.35
C LEU A 33 28.41 -30.83 9.49
N LEU A 34 29.30 -31.78 9.20
CA LEU A 34 30.00 -32.53 10.26
C LEU A 34 30.96 -31.64 11.08
N SER A 35 31.51 -30.57 10.52
CA SER A 35 32.31 -29.60 11.29
C SER A 35 31.46 -28.81 12.30
N ILE A 36 30.22 -28.46 11.94
CA ILE A 36 29.29 -27.75 12.82
C ILE A 36 28.69 -28.71 13.86
N LEU A 37 28.35 -29.95 13.47
CA LEU A 37 27.85 -30.96 14.39
C LEU A 37 28.91 -31.42 15.41
N SER A 38 30.18 -31.56 15.00
CA SER A 38 31.27 -31.96 15.91
C SER A 38 31.70 -30.88 16.90
N SER A 39 31.47 -29.60 16.59
CA SER A 39 31.67 -28.48 17.53
C SER A 39 30.47 -28.26 18.47
N GLY A 40 29.27 -28.74 18.13
CA GLY A 40 28.10 -28.75 19.02
C GLY A 40 28.00 -29.95 19.97
N LEU A 41 28.67 -31.07 19.70
CA LEU A 41 28.49 -32.33 20.44
C LEU A 41 29.44 -32.55 21.64
N ILE A 42 30.39 -31.65 21.90
CA ILE A 42 31.27 -31.70 23.09
C ILE A 42 30.57 -31.09 24.32
N ALA A 43 29.37 -31.62 24.63
CA ALA A 43 28.57 -31.25 25.81
C ALA A 43 27.77 -32.43 26.40
N PHE A 44 27.63 -33.57 25.71
CA PHE A 44 26.76 -34.68 26.13
C PHE A 44 27.40 -36.06 25.89
N SER A 45 28.47 -36.38 26.63
CA SER A 45 29.08 -37.71 26.55
C SER A 45 29.80 -38.21 27.82
N VAL A 46 29.31 -37.88 29.03
CA VAL A 46 29.61 -38.66 30.26
C VAL A 46 28.37 -38.75 31.16
N SER A 47 27.54 -39.78 30.97
CA SER A 47 26.80 -40.45 32.05
C SER A 47 26.10 -41.72 31.55
N TYR A 48 26.36 -42.83 32.24
CA TYR A 48 25.66 -44.12 32.20
C TYR A 48 25.49 -44.85 30.87
N LEU A 49 26.40 -45.81 30.66
CA LEU A 49 26.12 -47.06 29.96
C LEU A 49 25.48 -48.07 30.94
N TRP A 50 25.01 -49.21 30.41
CA TRP A 50 24.72 -50.46 31.12
C TRP A 50 23.42 -50.55 31.94
N LEU A 51 22.35 -51.03 31.28
CA LEU A 51 21.89 -52.41 31.49
C LEU A 51 21.04 -52.88 30.30
N SER A 52 21.20 -54.14 29.89
CA SER A 52 20.53 -54.71 28.71
C SER A 52 20.10 -56.15 28.93
N THR A 53 18.81 -56.42 28.81
CA THR A 53 18.24 -57.77 28.63
C THR A 53 16.82 -57.66 28.03
N GLU A 54 16.54 -58.49 27.01
CA GLU A 54 15.32 -59.29 26.76
C GLU A 54 13.89 -58.69 27.02
N ARG A 55 12.82 -58.98 26.25
CA ARG A 55 12.56 -60.05 25.26
C ARG A 55 11.32 -59.77 24.35
N THR A 56 11.39 -60.23 23.10
CA THR A 56 10.32 -60.82 22.23
C THR A 56 8.84 -60.32 22.15
N SER A 57 8.40 -60.12 20.90
CA SER A 57 7.22 -60.71 20.20
C SER A 57 5.75 -60.23 20.37
N ALA A 58 5.24 -59.61 19.28
CA ALA A 58 4.17 -60.12 18.37
C ALA A 58 2.63 -59.97 18.63
N GLN A 59 1.88 -60.10 17.51
CA GLN A 59 0.46 -60.47 17.30
C GLN A 59 -0.72 -59.46 17.49
N SER A 60 -1.08 -58.79 16.39
CA SER A 60 -2.33 -58.95 15.58
C SER A 60 -3.77 -59.10 16.18
N LEU A 61 -4.74 -58.54 15.42
CA LEU A 61 -6.21 -58.77 15.42
C LEU A 61 -7.01 -58.15 16.59
N TYR A 62 -8.18 -57.53 16.39
CA TYR A 62 -9.41 -58.17 15.85
C TYR A 62 -10.35 -57.26 15.03
N LEU A 63 -11.40 -57.87 14.45
CA LEU A 63 -12.46 -57.28 13.61
C LEU A 63 -13.87 -57.40 14.25
N SER A 64 -14.71 -56.37 14.08
CA SER A 64 -16.18 -56.43 13.92
C SER A 64 -16.70 -55.02 13.59
N SER A 65 -17.57 -54.72 12.60
CA SER A 65 -18.82 -55.33 12.09
C SER A 65 -20.00 -55.21 13.07
N MET A 66 -21.22 -54.81 12.70
CA MET A 66 -21.79 -54.25 11.44
C MET A 66 -23.12 -53.49 11.78
N PRO A 67 -23.89 -52.92 10.82
CA PRO A 67 -24.87 -51.85 11.10
C PRO A 67 -26.34 -52.31 11.17
N ARG A 68 -27.28 -51.35 11.33
CA ARG A 68 -28.59 -51.36 10.64
C ARG A 68 -29.23 -49.97 10.50
N THR A 69 -30.22 -49.91 9.61
CA THR A 69 -30.89 -48.71 9.06
C THR A 69 -32.42 -48.79 9.24
N VAL A 70 -33.17 -47.84 8.63
CA VAL A 70 -34.64 -47.82 8.45
C VAL A 70 -35.37 -47.38 9.75
N THR A 71 -36.41 -46.52 9.77
CA THR A 71 -37.49 -46.24 8.79
C THR A 71 -37.91 -44.76 8.74
N THR A 72 -38.60 -44.37 7.67
CA THR A 72 -39.24 -43.07 7.38
C THR A 72 -40.58 -42.83 8.08
N GLN A 73 -40.98 -41.56 8.26
CA GLN A 73 -42.36 -41.11 7.99
C GLN A 73 -42.47 -39.60 7.71
N SER A 74 -43.58 -39.16 7.11
CA SER A 74 -43.85 -37.78 6.67
C SER A 74 -45.34 -37.42 6.84
N SER A 75 -45.65 -36.13 7.07
CA SER A 75 -47.01 -35.57 6.92
C SER A 75 -47.03 -34.02 6.98
N SER A 76 -48.20 -33.41 6.74
CA SER A 76 -48.46 -31.95 6.73
C SER A 76 -49.99 -31.70 6.92
N ARG A 77 -50.59 -30.50 6.95
CA ARG A 77 -50.15 -29.15 6.51
C ARG A 77 -50.66 -28.03 7.49
N PRO A 78 -51.35 -26.89 7.18
CA PRO A 78 -51.33 -25.71 8.07
C PRO A 78 -52.75 -25.19 8.50
N LEU A 79 -52.88 -23.86 8.73
CA LEU A 79 -54.09 -23.02 9.06
C LEU A 79 -54.28 -22.78 10.58
N VAL A 80 -54.88 -21.69 11.12
CA VAL A 80 -55.79 -20.61 10.60
C VAL A 80 -55.38 -19.19 11.15
N HIS A 81 -56.01 -18.12 10.66
CA HIS A 81 -55.78 -16.66 10.87
C HIS A 81 -56.58 -15.93 12.00
N LEU A 82 -56.05 -14.78 12.46
CA LEU A 82 -56.74 -13.48 12.82
C LEU A 82 -57.70 -13.42 14.05
N PRO A 83 -58.21 -12.23 14.51
CA PRO A 83 -58.00 -10.82 14.05
C PRO A 83 -57.71 -9.71 15.12
N VAL A 84 -57.06 -8.63 14.65
CA VAL A 84 -57.34 -7.16 14.82
C VAL A 84 -57.83 -6.56 16.15
N GLN A 85 -57.13 -5.51 16.63
CA GLN A 85 -57.76 -4.22 17.01
C GLN A 85 -56.83 -2.99 16.79
N THR A 86 -57.42 -1.80 16.64
CA THR A 86 -56.79 -0.54 16.20
C THR A 86 -57.11 0.63 17.14
N LEU A 87 -56.26 1.66 17.24
CA LEU A 87 -56.67 3.00 17.70
C LEU A 87 -55.73 4.15 17.26
N ARG A 88 -56.16 5.41 17.51
CA ARG A 88 -55.57 6.70 17.10
C ARG A 88 -55.91 7.76 18.17
N SER A 89 -55.18 8.87 18.38
CA SER A 89 -53.84 9.30 17.90
C SER A 89 -53.17 10.13 19.03
N SER A 90 -52.84 11.43 19.06
CA SER A 90 -52.65 12.55 18.09
C SER A 90 -52.14 13.79 18.88
N THR A 91 -51.33 14.67 18.27
CA THR A 91 -51.01 16.07 18.69
C THR A 91 -50.33 16.26 20.08
N SER A 92 -49.55 17.31 20.40
CA SER A 92 -48.87 18.37 19.62
C SER A 92 -47.87 19.17 20.53
N SER A 93 -47.11 20.09 19.92
CA SER A 93 -46.64 21.40 20.47
C SER A 93 -45.57 21.49 21.59
N ASN A 94 -44.68 22.48 21.40
CA ASN A 94 -43.56 22.95 22.26
C ASN A 94 -43.99 23.48 23.65
N THR A 95 -43.04 23.53 24.61
CA THR A 95 -42.54 24.79 25.24
C THR A 95 -41.36 24.59 26.21
N ASP A 96 -40.24 25.26 25.93
CA ASP A 96 -39.71 26.43 26.67
C ASP A 96 -39.86 26.53 28.23
N VAL A 97 -38.83 26.76 29.08
CA VAL A 97 -37.36 26.74 28.85
C VAL A 97 -36.54 26.13 30.04
N PRO A 98 -36.44 26.70 31.27
CA PRO A 98 -35.17 26.63 32.03
C PRO A 98 -35.19 26.32 33.55
N PHE A 99 -34.08 25.83 34.12
CA PHE A 99 -33.54 26.30 35.42
C PHE A 99 -32.03 26.05 35.56
N VAL A 100 -31.34 26.89 36.33
CA VAL A 100 -29.88 26.87 36.58
C VAL A 100 -29.63 26.89 38.09
N LEU A 101 -28.64 26.12 38.59
CA LEU A 101 -27.64 26.56 39.59
C LEU A 101 -26.66 25.44 39.98
N ALA A 102 -25.40 25.85 40.17
CA ALA A 102 -24.31 25.17 40.87
C ALA A 102 -23.57 26.28 41.68
N PRO A 103 -22.39 26.08 42.28
CA PRO A 103 -21.71 24.85 42.73
C PRO A 103 -21.38 24.91 44.24
N GLN A 104 -20.57 23.98 44.76
CA GLN A 104 -19.53 24.34 45.73
C GLN A 104 -18.35 23.36 45.72
N ALA A 105 -17.22 23.80 46.26
CA ALA A 105 -15.92 23.13 46.15
C ALA A 105 -15.35 22.74 47.52
N GLY A 106 -14.37 21.83 47.52
CA GLY A 106 -13.60 21.46 48.70
C GLY A 106 -12.43 20.56 48.32
N ALA A 107 -11.22 21.07 48.41
CA ALA A 107 -9.99 20.33 48.13
C ALA A 107 -9.14 20.25 49.40
N GLU A 108 -8.50 19.11 49.66
CA GLU A 108 -7.23 19.06 50.38
C GLU A 108 -6.49 17.74 50.10
N SER A 109 -5.30 17.56 50.70
CA SER A 109 -4.28 16.62 50.21
C SER A 109 -3.57 15.82 51.31
N ALA A 110 -3.17 14.58 51.02
CA ALA A 110 -2.01 13.89 51.61
C ALA A 110 -1.74 12.52 50.96
N ARG A 111 -0.49 12.04 51.03
CA ARG A 111 -0.08 10.63 50.85
C ARG A 111 0.48 10.09 52.21
N PRO A 112 1.08 8.89 52.31
CA PRO A 112 0.40 7.60 52.43
C PRO A 112 0.86 6.79 53.67
N VAL A 113 0.07 5.82 54.17
CA VAL A 113 0.51 4.89 55.23
C VAL A 113 0.03 3.46 54.96
N SER A 114 0.84 2.47 55.36
CA SER A 114 0.69 1.04 55.07
C SER A 114 0.25 0.19 56.26
N ALA A 115 -0.76 -0.66 56.06
CA ALA A 115 -1.06 -1.90 56.80
C ALA A 115 -2.03 -2.75 55.94
N GLY A 116 -2.17 -4.07 56.07
CA GLY A 116 -1.57 -5.03 57.01
C GLY A 116 -2.64 -5.98 57.55
N TYR A 117 -2.33 -7.29 57.61
CA TYR A 117 -3.24 -8.41 57.98
C TYR A 117 -4.36 -8.75 56.96
N GLY A 118 -4.74 -10.01 56.73
CA GLY A 118 -4.04 -11.27 57.04
C GLY A 118 -4.93 -12.52 57.17
N THR A 119 -4.49 -13.67 56.62
CA THR A 119 -4.99 -15.07 56.85
C THR A 119 -6.46 -15.37 56.45
N ALA A 120 -6.90 -16.57 56.07
CA ALA A 120 -6.31 -17.89 55.71
C ALA A 120 -7.24 -18.56 54.64
N GLY A 121 -6.96 -19.68 53.97
CA GLY A 121 -5.80 -20.58 53.98
C GLY A 121 -6.23 -22.06 53.98
N VAL A 122 -6.20 -22.74 52.82
CA VAL A 122 -6.40 -24.19 52.65
C VAL A 122 -5.41 -24.71 51.61
N ALA A 123 -4.79 -25.87 51.87
CA ALA A 123 -3.88 -26.58 50.96
C ALA A 123 -4.58 -27.86 50.42
N GLN A 124 -4.06 -28.68 49.50
CA GLN A 124 -2.73 -28.81 48.89
C GLN A 124 -2.84 -29.72 47.64
N GLY A 125 -1.80 -29.75 46.80
CA GLY A 125 -1.44 -30.99 46.08
C GLY A 125 -1.67 -31.04 44.56
N LEU A 126 -0.60 -30.77 43.81
CA LEU A 126 -0.26 -31.45 42.55
C LEU A 126 1.26 -31.27 42.30
N HIS A 127 1.93 -32.24 41.67
CA HIS A 127 3.39 -32.34 41.74
C HIS A 127 4.05 -32.70 40.39
N ARG A 128 5.04 -31.88 40.01
CA ARG A 128 6.24 -32.19 39.20
C ARG A 128 6.13 -32.35 37.65
N PHE A 129 6.42 -31.21 36.98
CA PHE A 129 7.50 -31.05 35.96
C PHE A 129 7.35 -31.78 34.58
N PRO A 130 8.08 -31.40 33.50
CA PRO A 130 9.35 -30.64 33.47
C PRO A 130 9.39 -29.33 32.67
N GLY A 131 9.81 -28.25 33.34
CA GLY A 131 10.19 -26.98 32.71
C GLY A 131 11.58 -26.98 32.07
N LEU A 132 11.92 -27.99 31.25
CA LEU A 132 13.27 -28.10 30.65
C LEU A 132 13.44 -27.19 29.41
N VAL A 133 12.38 -26.98 28.63
CA VAL A 133 12.41 -26.20 27.37
C VAL A 133 12.64 -24.72 27.62
N ALA A 134 12.02 -24.15 28.66
CA ALA A 134 12.13 -22.72 28.99
C ALA A 134 13.55 -22.31 29.41
N GLY A 135 14.29 -23.19 30.09
CA GLY A 135 15.65 -22.91 30.56
C GLY A 135 16.67 -22.76 29.42
N VAL A 136 16.58 -23.63 28.41
CA VAL A 136 17.47 -23.56 27.23
C VAL A 136 17.20 -22.31 26.39
N PHE A 137 15.93 -21.93 26.24
CA PHE A 137 15.52 -20.75 25.49
C PHE A 137 16.06 -19.44 26.09
N ALA A 138 16.01 -19.32 27.43
CA ALA A 138 16.54 -18.17 28.14
C ALA A 138 18.07 -18.00 27.98
N VAL A 139 18.82 -19.10 27.93
CA VAL A 139 20.28 -19.06 27.73
C VAL A 139 20.63 -18.65 26.29
N ALA A 140 19.99 -19.25 25.28
CA ALA A 140 20.25 -18.94 23.88
C ALA A 140 19.99 -17.46 23.54
N VAL A 141 18.83 -16.93 23.98
CA VAL A 141 18.48 -15.51 23.80
C VAL A 141 19.42 -14.61 24.61
N GLY A 142 19.79 -15.00 25.83
CA GLY A 142 20.75 -14.27 26.67
C GLY A 142 22.14 -14.15 26.01
N THR A 143 22.63 -15.21 25.37
CA THR A 143 23.92 -15.18 24.65
C THR A 143 23.87 -14.25 23.43
N LEU A 144 22.77 -14.23 22.68
CA LEU A 144 22.58 -13.35 21.52
C LEU A 144 22.49 -11.86 21.91
N ILE A 145 21.81 -11.56 23.03
CA ILE A 145 21.74 -10.21 23.62
C ILE A 145 23.12 -9.75 24.14
N TRP A 146 23.96 -10.68 24.63
CA TRP A 146 25.30 -10.35 25.11
C TRP A 146 26.30 -10.07 23.96
N THR A 147 26.24 -10.82 22.86
CA THR A 147 27.12 -10.58 21.69
C THR A 147 26.76 -9.29 20.97
N THR A 148 25.48 -9.00 20.76
CA THR A 148 25.00 -7.73 20.17
C THR A 148 25.41 -6.51 21.00
N ARG A 149 25.25 -6.56 22.33
CA ARG A 149 25.76 -5.49 23.24
C ARG A 149 27.26 -5.25 23.17
N LYS A 150 28.05 -6.22 22.70
CA LYS A 150 29.51 -6.09 22.59
C LYS A 150 29.97 -5.49 21.24
N LEU A 151 29.06 -5.39 20.26
CA LEU A 151 29.27 -4.71 18.98
C LEU A 151 28.84 -3.23 19.02
N MET A 152 27.86 -2.87 19.86
CA MET A 152 27.34 -1.50 20.00
C MET A 152 28.18 -0.60 20.94
N ALA A 153 29.51 -0.77 20.93
CA ALA A 153 30.41 -0.16 21.92
C ALA A 153 31.39 0.88 21.33
N THR A 154 30.91 1.67 20.36
CA THR A 154 31.62 2.84 19.81
C THR A 154 30.76 4.10 19.95
N SER A 155 31.37 5.21 20.37
CA SER A 155 30.65 6.45 20.69
C SER A 155 30.05 7.12 19.45
N ALA A 156 28.72 7.26 19.42
CA ALA A 156 28.04 8.04 18.40
C ALA A 156 28.42 9.54 18.48
N PRO A 157 28.80 10.19 17.37
CA PRO A 157 28.86 11.65 17.32
C PRO A 157 27.43 12.20 17.38
N LYS A 158 27.21 13.25 18.18
CA LYS A 158 25.96 14.02 18.11
C LYS A 158 26.03 14.94 16.89
N VAL A 159 25.43 14.52 15.77
CA VAL A 159 25.03 15.47 14.73
C VAL A 159 23.87 16.28 15.30
N GLY A 160 24.01 17.61 15.30
CA GLY A 160 22.91 18.49 15.67
C GLY A 160 21.91 18.58 14.53
N LEU A 161 20.63 18.42 14.84
CA LEU A 161 19.57 19.01 14.02
C LEU A 161 19.62 20.52 14.27
N GLU A 162 20.46 21.22 13.52
CA GLU A 162 20.42 22.68 13.46
C GLU A 162 19.28 23.10 12.53
N ASP A 163 18.41 23.99 13.01
CA ASP A 163 17.32 24.55 12.21
C ASP A 163 17.90 25.33 11.02
N VAL A 164 17.90 24.71 9.83
CA VAL A 164 18.25 25.39 8.58
C VAL A 164 17.24 26.52 8.39
N ALA A 165 17.70 27.75 8.46
CA ALA A 165 16.87 28.93 8.39
C ALA A 165 16.16 29.03 7.03
N VAL A 166 14.92 28.58 6.97
CA VAL A 166 14.05 28.72 5.79
C VAL A 166 13.76 30.19 5.57
N ASP A 167 14.12 30.71 4.40
CA ASP A 167 13.83 32.09 4.01
C ASP A 167 12.31 32.26 3.85
N LYS A 168 11.67 33.02 4.76
CA LYS A 168 10.20 33.02 4.96
C LYS A 168 9.42 33.87 3.93
N ALA A 169 9.75 33.71 2.66
CA ALA A 169 9.05 34.30 1.52
C ALA A 169 8.70 33.21 0.48
N TRP A 170 8.02 33.60 -0.60
CA TRP A 170 7.84 32.79 -1.82
C TRP A 170 6.88 31.59 -1.74
N CYS A 171 5.75 31.72 -1.03
CA CYS A 171 4.51 31.04 -1.45
C CYS A 171 3.28 31.92 -1.16
N MET A 172 2.61 32.38 -2.23
CA MET A 172 1.37 33.15 -2.17
C MET A 172 0.16 32.22 -2.32
N SER A 173 -0.09 31.36 -1.32
CA SER A 173 -1.21 30.41 -1.38
C SER A 173 -2.56 31.11 -1.11
N THR A 174 -3.39 31.21 -2.15
CA THR A 174 -4.75 31.78 -2.06
C THR A 174 -5.79 30.78 -1.52
N ILE A 175 -5.41 29.91 -0.57
CA ILE A 175 -6.36 29.03 0.12
C ILE A 175 -7.35 29.91 0.88
N ALA A 176 -8.57 30.03 0.35
CA ALA A 176 -9.62 30.90 0.86
C ALA A 176 -9.82 30.75 2.39
N ALA A 177 -10.12 31.85 3.07
CA ALA A 177 -10.43 31.84 4.49
C ALA A 177 -11.79 31.15 4.71
N ARG A 178 -11.78 30.01 5.41
CA ARG A 178 -12.97 29.25 5.80
C ARG A 178 -13.27 29.43 7.29
N PRO A 179 -14.52 29.22 7.74
CA PRO A 179 -14.84 29.14 9.16
C PRO A 179 -14.08 27.99 9.82
N GLU A 180 -13.73 28.16 11.10
CA GLU A 180 -13.07 27.13 11.90
C GLU A 180 -14.07 26.02 12.26
N VAL A 181 -14.07 24.94 11.48
CA VAL A 181 -14.72 23.67 11.85
C VAL A 181 -13.83 22.94 12.86
N PRO A 182 -14.37 22.38 13.96
CA PRO A 182 -13.55 21.69 14.95
C PRO A 182 -12.78 20.51 14.34
N MET A 183 -11.46 20.45 14.59
CA MET A 183 -10.60 19.40 14.04
C MET A 183 -11.06 17.97 14.39
N GLN A 184 -11.68 17.76 15.54
CA GLN A 184 -12.26 16.47 15.90
C GLN A 184 -13.38 16.07 14.92
N ASP A 185 -14.25 17.00 14.55
CA ASP A 185 -15.36 16.74 13.63
C ASP A 185 -14.85 16.47 12.22
N VAL A 186 -13.76 17.14 11.79
CA VAL A 186 -13.06 16.82 10.54
C VAL A 186 -12.53 15.38 10.57
N PHE A 187 -11.89 14.95 11.66
CA PHE A 187 -11.37 13.59 11.78
C PHE A 187 -12.45 12.50 11.94
N GLU A 188 -13.53 12.72 12.70
CA GLU A 188 -14.62 11.74 12.80
C GLU A 188 -15.33 11.55 11.45
N ASN A 189 -15.57 12.63 10.71
CA ASN A 189 -16.16 12.52 9.37
C ASN A 189 -15.17 11.95 8.35
N TYR A 190 -13.85 12.17 8.49
CA TYR A 190 -12.83 11.53 7.65
C TYR A 190 -12.82 9.99 7.82
N LYS A 191 -12.97 9.49 9.07
CA LYS A 191 -13.04 8.04 9.35
C LYS A 191 -14.18 7.33 8.60
N THR A 192 -15.25 8.05 8.24
CA THR A 192 -16.35 7.47 7.43
C THR A 192 -15.89 7.04 6.04
N GLY A 193 -14.80 7.62 5.52
CA GLY A 193 -14.16 7.24 4.25
C GLY A 193 -13.38 5.92 4.30
N TYR A 194 -13.30 5.30 5.48
CA TYR A 194 -12.67 4.01 5.73
C TYR A 194 -13.63 3.03 6.43
N GLN A 195 -14.91 3.10 6.08
CA GLN A 195 -15.88 2.04 6.37
C GLN A 195 -15.64 0.86 5.40
N SER A 196 -15.53 -0.35 5.95
CA SER A 196 -15.44 -1.60 5.19
C SER A 196 -16.80 -1.90 4.54
N VAL A 197 -16.79 -2.29 3.26
CA VAL A 197 -18.00 -2.61 2.46
C VAL A 197 -18.00 -4.06 2.00
N THR A 198 -19.18 -4.58 1.67
CA THR A 198 -19.39 -5.94 1.16
C THR A 198 -19.92 -5.92 -0.28
N LYS A 199 -20.09 -7.10 -0.91
CA LYS A 199 -20.47 -7.22 -2.34
C LYS A 199 -21.83 -6.62 -2.71
N ASP A 200 -22.68 -6.31 -1.74
CA ASP A 200 -23.93 -5.57 -1.94
C ASP A 200 -23.72 -4.12 -2.40
N ILE A 201 -22.47 -3.66 -2.48
CA ILE A 201 -22.05 -2.36 -3.03
C ILE A 201 -21.53 -2.42 -4.49
N GLU A 202 -21.45 -3.63 -5.09
CA GLU A 202 -21.13 -3.81 -6.52
C GLU A 202 -22.34 -3.35 -7.38
N ASP A 203 -22.14 -2.35 -8.24
CA ASP A 203 -23.19 -1.77 -9.08
C ASP A 203 -22.68 -1.44 -10.49
N GLU A 204 -23.62 -1.29 -11.43
CA GLU A 204 -23.39 -0.86 -12.81
C GLU A 204 -24.55 0.03 -13.29
N CYS A 205 -24.29 1.34 -13.43
CA CYS A 205 -25.35 2.30 -13.74
C CYS A 205 -24.89 3.57 -14.49
N TRP A 206 -25.85 4.25 -15.13
CA TRP A 206 -25.65 5.60 -15.67
C TRP A 206 -25.82 6.63 -14.55
N LEU A 207 -24.87 7.56 -14.43
CA LEU A 207 -24.94 8.63 -13.44
C LEU A 207 -25.67 9.87 -13.98
N GLU A 208 -26.45 10.51 -13.13
CA GLU A 208 -26.96 11.85 -13.39
C GLU A 208 -25.91 12.92 -13.00
N VAL A 209 -25.77 13.93 -13.85
CA VAL A 209 -24.91 15.10 -13.58
C VAL A 209 -25.63 16.00 -12.57
N THR A 210 -25.18 15.99 -11.31
CA THR A 210 -25.80 16.72 -10.20
C THR A 210 -25.42 18.20 -10.18
N GLN A 211 -24.31 18.57 -10.83
CA GLN A 211 -23.86 19.96 -11.00
C GLN A 211 -23.10 20.10 -12.33
N GLY A 212 -23.28 21.23 -13.03
CA GLY A 212 -22.49 21.59 -14.20
C GLY A 212 -22.87 20.83 -15.49
N LYS A 213 -21.89 20.58 -16.35
CA LYS A 213 -22.04 19.82 -17.60
C LYS A 213 -20.73 19.12 -17.96
N ILE A 214 -20.81 17.82 -18.26
CA ILE A 214 -19.68 17.05 -18.79
C ILE A 214 -19.17 17.66 -20.10
N PRO A 215 -17.85 17.94 -20.23
CA PRO A 215 -17.27 18.48 -21.46
C PRO A 215 -17.42 17.54 -22.66
N GLU A 216 -17.85 18.07 -23.80
CA GLU A 216 -18.06 17.27 -25.03
C GLU A 216 -16.78 16.66 -25.60
N GLY A 217 -15.61 17.22 -25.26
CA GLY A 217 -14.31 16.66 -25.62
C GLY A 217 -13.73 15.66 -24.62
N LEU A 218 -14.38 15.43 -23.46
CA LEU A 218 -13.93 14.45 -22.47
C LEU A 218 -14.48 13.08 -22.84
N VAL A 219 -13.63 12.25 -23.44
CA VAL A 219 -13.92 10.86 -23.79
C VAL A 219 -12.82 9.98 -23.22
N GLY A 220 -13.21 8.91 -22.52
CA GLY A 220 -12.29 7.96 -21.91
C GLY A 220 -12.85 7.32 -20.65
N THR A 221 -11.97 6.75 -19.83
CA THR A 221 -12.32 6.04 -18.59
C THR A 221 -11.34 6.34 -17.48
N LEU A 222 -11.86 6.83 -16.34
CA LEU A 222 -11.14 6.83 -15.07
C LEU A 222 -11.27 5.45 -14.44
N LEU A 223 -10.14 4.83 -14.09
CA LEU A 223 -10.06 3.63 -13.26
C LEU A 223 -9.46 4.02 -11.91
N ARG A 224 -10.08 3.58 -10.81
CA ARG A 224 -9.57 3.71 -9.44
C ARG A 224 -9.58 2.35 -8.75
N ASN A 225 -8.67 2.14 -7.81
CA ASN A 225 -8.63 0.94 -6.98
C ASN A 225 -8.43 1.31 -5.51
N GLY A 226 -8.85 0.43 -4.60
CA GLY A 226 -8.67 0.61 -3.17
C GLY A 226 -9.01 -0.65 -2.36
N PRO A 227 -8.38 -0.85 -1.19
CA PRO A 227 -8.86 -1.79 -0.18
C PRO A 227 -10.26 -1.40 0.29
N ALA A 228 -11.23 -2.29 0.11
CA ALA A 228 -12.64 -2.01 0.40
C ALA A 228 -13.24 -2.96 1.46
N LEU A 229 -12.72 -4.19 1.60
CA LEU A 229 -13.19 -5.16 2.59
C LEU A 229 -12.06 -5.61 3.52
N PHE A 230 -12.04 -5.05 4.74
CA PHE A 230 -11.07 -5.34 5.81
C PHE A 230 -11.73 -5.73 7.15
N GLU A 231 -13.06 -5.84 7.20
CA GLU A 231 -13.80 -6.44 8.33
C GLU A 231 -14.62 -7.65 7.86
N ARG A 232 -14.41 -8.84 8.44
CA ARG A 232 -15.05 -10.08 7.99
C ARG A 232 -15.21 -11.07 9.14
N GLY A 233 -16.41 -11.64 9.32
CA GLY A 233 -16.66 -12.65 10.36
C GLY A 233 -16.45 -12.19 11.82
N GLY A 234 -16.36 -10.88 12.07
CA GLY A 234 -15.99 -10.29 13.36
C GLY A 234 -14.49 -10.07 13.56
N GLN A 235 -13.65 -10.49 12.61
CA GLN A 235 -12.21 -10.19 12.55
C GLN A 235 -11.99 -8.85 11.82
N LYS A 236 -10.94 -8.11 12.18
CA LYS A 236 -10.54 -6.86 11.51
C LYS A 236 -9.06 -6.87 11.09
N ARG A 237 -8.83 -6.45 9.85
CA ARG A 237 -7.51 -6.19 9.25
C ARG A 237 -7.18 -4.69 9.29
N GLU A 238 -5.92 -4.32 9.04
CA GLU A 238 -5.57 -2.92 8.78
C GLU A 238 -6.05 -2.50 7.37
N TYR A 239 -6.11 -1.20 7.09
CA TYR A 239 -6.71 -0.68 5.85
C TYR A 239 -6.09 -1.28 4.57
N LEU A 240 -4.77 -1.20 4.41
CA LEU A 240 -4.08 -1.73 3.22
C LEU A 240 -4.17 -3.26 3.06
N ASP A 241 -4.54 -3.98 4.12
CA ASP A 241 -4.75 -5.44 4.08
C ASP A 241 -6.12 -5.85 3.50
N GLY A 242 -7.01 -4.88 3.22
CA GLY A 242 -8.34 -5.14 2.68
C GLY A 242 -8.35 -5.61 1.23
N ASP A 243 -9.38 -6.39 0.86
CA ASP A 243 -9.58 -6.85 -0.51
C ASP A 243 -9.86 -5.68 -1.48
N GLY A 244 -9.24 -5.73 -2.67
CA GLY A 244 -9.33 -4.68 -3.67
C GLY A 244 -10.71 -4.58 -4.33
N MET A 245 -11.22 -3.36 -4.46
CA MET A 245 -12.41 -3.02 -5.24
C MET A 245 -12.06 -1.92 -6.25
N ILE A 246 -12.33 -2.19 -7.52
CA ILE A 246 -12.16 -1.22 -8.60
C ILE A 246 -13.44 -0.42 -8.79
N SER A 247 -13.25 0.87 -9.06
CA SER A 247 -14.28 1.78 -9.57
C SER A 247 -13.89 2.26 -10.97
N GLN A 248 -14.79 2.05 -11.93
CA GLN A 248 -14.68 2.50 -13.31
C GLN A 248 -15.67 3.65 -13.51
N VAL A 249 -15.21 4.80 -14.01
CA VAL A 249 -16.06 5.92 -14.44
C VAL A 249 -15.75 6.21 -15.91
N ALA A 250 -16.60 5.71 -16.79
CA ALA A 250 -16.48 5.87 -18.24
C ALA A 250 -17.29 7.08 -18.72
N VAL A 251 -16.66 7.98 -19.47
CA VAL A 251 -17.25 9.26 -19.89
C VAL A 251 -17.22 9.36 -21.42
N LYS A 252 -18.36 9.69 -22.04
CA LYS A 252 -18.49 9.87 -23.50
C LYS A 252 -19.78 10.60 -23.85
N ASP A 253 -19.76 11.41 -24.91
CA ASP A 253 -20.93 12.11 -25.48
C ASP A 253 -21.76 12.90 -24.44
N GLY A 254 -21.10 13.45 -23.41
CA GLY A 254 -21.73 14.18 -22.31
C GLY A 254 -22.37 13.31 -21.21
N LYS A 255 -22.29 11.98 -21.33
CA LYS A 255 -22.83 10.99 -20.39
C LYS A 255 -21.73 10.36 -19.54
N VAL A 256 -22.10 9.87 -18.36
CA VAL A 256 -21.20 9.18 -17.43
C VAL A 256 -21.79 7.85 -17.02
N HIS A 257 -20.98 6.80 -17.09
CA HIS A 257 -21.32 5.45 -16.66
C HIS A 257 -20.38 4.99 -15.56
N PHE A 258 -20.93 4.41 -14.50
CA PHE A 258 -20.22 3.91 -13.33
C PHE A 258 -20.31 2.39 -13.23
N LYS A 259 -19.22 1.78 -12.77
CA LYS A 259 -19.18 0.36 -12.39
C LYS A 259 -18.25 0.15 -11.20
N SER A 260 -18.68 -0.60 -10.19
CA SER A 260 -17.86 -1.06 -9.07
C SER A 260 -17.82 -2.59 -8.99
N ARG A 261 -16.64 -3.17 -8.74
CA ARG A 261 -16.52 -4.61 -8.48
C ARG A 261 -15.29 -4.93 -7.62
N PHE A 262 -15.42 -5.89 -6.71
CA PHE A 262 -14.26 -6.53 -6.08
C PHE A 262 -13.43 -7.29 -7.11
N VAL A 263 -12.10 -7.18 -6.99
CA VAL A 263 -11.13 -7.80 -7.91
C VAL A 263 -11.20 -9.33 -7.90
N GLY A 264 -11.93 -9.95 -6.98
CA GLY A 264 -12.30 -11.36 -7.10
C GLY A 264 -11.11 -12.33 -7.01
N THR A 265 -10.08 -11.97 -6.25
CA THR A 265 -8.86 -12.78 -6.09
C THR A 265 -9.16 -14.19 -5.57
N ASP A 266 -8.27 -15.15 -5.83
CA ASP A 266 -8.42 -16.53 -5.31
C ASP A 266 -8.54 -16.57 -3.77
N SER A 267 -7.93 -15.59 -3.08
CA SER A 267 -8.00 -15.44 -1.63
C SER A 267 -9.34 -14.85 -1.19
N PHE A 268 -9.78 -13.75 -1.81
CA PHE A 268 -11.11 -13.15 -1.56
C PHE A 268 -12.24 -14.18 -1.69
N LYS A 269 -12.19 -15.03 -2.73
CA LYS A 269 -13.13 -16.13 -2.99
C LYS A 269 -13.12 -17.18 -1.85
N ARG A 270 -11.95 -17.61 -1.38
CA ARG A 270 -11.82 -18.55 -0.24
C ARG A 270 -12.36 -17.94 1.06
N GLU A 271 -12.00 -16.68 1.33
CA GLU A 271 -12.41 -15.96 2.53
C GLU A 271 -13.93 -15.62 2.50
N GLU A 272 -14.54 -15.60 1.31
CA GLU A 272 -15.98 -15.43 1.11
C GLU A 272 -16.73 -16.74 1.42
N GLU A 273 -16.31 -17.87 0.83
CA GLU A 273 -16.85 -19.20 1.14
C GLU A 273 -16.68 -19.57 2.63
N ALA A 274 -15.56 -19.16 3.24
CA ALA A 274 -15.28 -19.40 4.65
C ALA A 274 -15.98 -18.43 5.62
N GLY A 275 -16.50 -17.29 5.15
CA GLY A 275 -17.11 -16.25 5.98
C GLY A 275 -16.17 -15.51 6.95
N ARG A 276 -14.86 -15.73 6.84
CA ARG A 276 -13.79 -15.19 7.72
C ARG A 276 -12.47 -15.10 6.95
N PHE A 277 -11.49 -14.39 7.49
CA PHE A 277 -10.15 -14.34 6.91
C PHE A 277 -9.40 -15.66 7.14
N THR A 278 -8.60 -16.08 6.15
CA THR A 278 -7.83 -17.32 6.14
C THR A 278 -6.36 -17.12 5.83
N ASP A 279 -6.03 -16.07 5.07
CA ASP A 279 -4.71 -15.86 4.51
C ASP A 279 -3.97 -14.72 5.23
N MET A 280 -2.63 -14.77 5.21
CA MET A 280 -1.77 -13.75 5.83
C MET A 280 -1.44 -12.62 4.85
N THR A 281 -1.44 -11.38 5.31
CA THR A 281 -0.92 -10.21 4.58
C THR A 281 0.40 -9.71 5.21
N ILE A 282 0.94 -8.59 4.72
CA ILE A 282 2.11 -7.95 5.33
C ILE A 282 1.80 -7.17 6.63
N PHE A 283 0.61 -6.56 6.76
CA PHE A 283 0.21 -5.83 7.97
C PHE A 283 -0.67 -6.64 8.95
N THR A 284 -1.00 -7.91 8.64
CA THR A 284 -1.79 -8.79 9.53
C THR A 284 -1.18 -8.93 10.93
N ALA A 285 -1.80 -8.24 11.90
CA ALA A 285 -1.53 -8.42 13.32
C ALA A 285 -2.23 -9.69 13.86
N GLU A 286 -3.54 -9.80 13.60
CA GLU A 286 -4.38 -10.94 14.00
C GLU A 286 -4.26 -12.09 12.98
N ASP A 287 -3.30 -12.99 13.25
CA ASP A 287 -3.06 -14.20 12.46
C ASP A 287 -4.26 -15.17 12.54
N PRO A 288 -4.80 -15.67 11.42
CA PRO A 288 -5.97 -16.56 11.44
C PRO A 288 -5.62 -18.02 11.79
N ARG A 289 -4.33 -18.43 11.75
CA ARG A 289 -3.92 -19.83 11.96
C ARG A 289 -4.28 -20.39 13.35
N PRO A 290 -4.17 -19.67 14.47
CA PRO A 290 -4.61 -20.14 15.79
C PRO A 290 -6.11 -20.46 15.86
N GLU A 291 -6.96 -19.74 15.13
CA GLU A 291 -8.41 -19.99 15.09
C GLU A 291 -8.76 -21.18 14.18
N ILE A 292 -8.06 -21.30 13.04
CA ILE A 292 -8.33 -22.33 12.03
C ILE A 292 -7.72 -23.68 12.42
N LEU A 293 -6.54 -23.69 13.03
CA LEU A 293 -5.73 -24.90 13.31
C LEU A 293 -5.59 -25.21 14.81
N GLY A 294 -5.95 -24.27 15.69
CA GLY A 294 -5.79 -24.38 17.14
C GLY A 294 -4.35 -24.17 17.63
N GLY A 295 -4.18 -24.01 18.94
CA GLY A 295 -2.87 -23.84 19.57
C GLY A 295 -2.27 -22.43 19.40
N PRO A 296 -1.02 -22.22 19.87
CA PRO A 296 -0.45 -20.88 20.00
C PRO A 296 0.21 -20.36 18.72
N ILE A 297 0.00 -19.08 18.41
CA ILE A 297 0.53 -18.37 17.23
C ILE A 297 2.04 -18.56 16.99
N TRP A 298 2.85 -18.60 18.05
CA TRP A 298 4.30 -18.76 17.95
C TRP A 298 4.72 -20.10 17.32
N LEU A 299 3.89 -21.15 17.44
CA LEU A 299 4.17 -22.44 16.82
C LEU A 299 4.16 -22.31 15.29
N TYR A 300 3.17 -21.61 14.74
CA TYR A 300 3.04 -21.35 13.31
C TYR A 300 4.11 -20.36 12.82
N ARG A 301 4.25 -19.21 13.49
CA ARG A 301 5.22 -18.18 13.08
C ARG A 301 6.69 -18.62 13.22
N LEU A 302 7.03 -19.53 14.12
CA LEU A 302 8.35 -20.18 14.10
C LEU A 302 8.47 -21.24 13.00
N ARG A 303 7.55 -22.22 12.97
CA ARG A 303 7.66 -23.40 12.10
C ARG A 303 7.56 -23.05 10.62
N ASP A 304 6.58 -22.23 10.26
CA ASP A 304 6.22 -21.93 8.88
C ASP A 304 7.04 -20.72 8.39
N ASP A 305 6.95 -19.60 9.10
CA ASP A 305 7.40 -18.30 8.58
C ASP A 305 8.90 -18.03 8.79
N ILE A 306 9.52 -18.66 9.80
CA ILE A 306 10.95 -18.47 10.15
C ILE A 306 11.79 -19.69 9.75
N PHE A 307 11.28 -20.92 9.94
CA PHE A 307 12.01 -22.14 9.56
C PHE A 307 11.57 -22.74 8.21
N GLY A 308 10.33 -22.52 7.76
CA GLY A 308 9.86 -22.90 6.42
C GLY A 308 10.24 -21.89 5.33
N GLY A 309 10.43 -20.63 5.72
CA GLY A 309 10.74 -19.49 4.85
C GLY A 309 9.73 -18.36 5.02
N PRO A 310 10.06 -17.12 4.67
CA PRO A 310 9.15 -15.99 4.86
C PRO A 310 7.82 -16.26 4.14
N PRO A 311 6.67 -15.92 4.75
CA PRO A 311 5.38 -16.19 4.14
C PRO A 311 5.26 -15.36 2.86
N SER A 312 4.70 -15.94 1.80
CA SER A 312 4.18 -15.13 0.70
C SER A 312 2.92 -14.46 1.23
N PRO A 313 2.87 -13.13 1.41
CA PRO A 313 1.63 -12.49 1.77
C PRO A 313 0.59 -12.66 0.65
N LYS A 314 -0.66 -12.46 1.00
CA LYS A 314 -1.76 -12.28 0.05
C LYS A 314 -1.43 -11.12 -0.91
N ASN A 315 -1.90 -11.26 -2.14
CA ASN A 315 -2.07 -10.16 -3.07
C ASN A 315 -3.59 -9.89 -3.09
N ASN A 316 -3.97 -8.69 -2.64
CA ASN A 316 -5.34 -8.22 -2.49
C ASN A 316 -5.89 -7.67 -3.81
N GLY A 317 -5.01 -7.29 -4.73
CA GLY A 317 -5.34 -6.63 -5.98
C GLY A 317 -5.79 -5.19 -5.77
N ALA A 318 -5.29 -4.50 -4.73
CA ALA A 318 -5.99 -3.35 -4.13
C ALA A 318 -5.39 -1.95 -4.34
N TYR A 319 -4.19 -1.81 -4.93
CA TYR A 319 -3.45 -0.55 -4.84
C TYR A 319 -3.49 0.34 -6.08
N ASN A 320 -3.59 -0.21 -7.29
CA ASN A 320 -3.75 0.59 -8.52
C ASN A 320 -4.61 -0.16 -9.55
N ALA A 321 -5.17 0.54 -10.54
CA ALA A 321 -5.81 -0.04 -11.71
C ALA A 321 -5.32 0.66 -12.98
N LEU A 322 -4.94 -0.13 -13.98
CA LEU A 322 -4.38 0.31 -15.26
C LEU A 322 -5.19 -0.25 -16.42
N HIS A 323 -5.36 0.55 -17.48
CA HIS A 323 -5.66 0.04 -18.82
C HIS A 323 -4.48 0.27 -19.75
N TRP A 324 -3.95 -0.79 -20.37
CA TRP A 324 -2.86 -0.70 -21.35
C TRP A 324 -2.95 -1.86 -22.35
N ALA A 325 -2.59 -1.62 -23.62
CA ALA A 325 -2.65 -2.61 -24.69
C ALA A 325 -4.00 -3.36 -24.80
N GLY A 326 -5.12 -2.64 -24.59
CA GLY A 326 -6.47 -3.22 -24.59
C GLY A 326 -6.82 -4.07 -23.35
N LYS A 327 -6.01 -4.00 -22.27
CA LYS A 327 -6.13 -4.84 -21.08
C LYS A 327 -6.33 -4.00 -19.82
N THR A 328 -7.43 -4.22 -19.13
CA THR A 328 -7.64 -3.72 -17.76
C THR A 328 -6.96 -4.65 -16.76
N MET A 329 -6.28 -4.10 -15.75
CA MET A 329 -5.56 -4.86 -14.73
C MET A 329 -5.71 -4.24 -13.34
N ALA A 330 -5.96 -5.07 -12.32
CA ALA A 330 -5.79 -4.71 -10.92
C ALA A 330 -4.36 -4.97 -10.47
N ILE A 331 -3.71 -3.98 -9.84
CA ILE A 331 -2.30 -4.02 -9.45
C ILE A 331 -2.15 -3.90 -7.92
N ASP A 332 -1.16 -4.61 -7.41
CA ASP A 332 -0.75 -4.73 -6.01
C ASP A 332 0.78 -4.96 -6.03
N TRP A 333 1.35 -5.74 -5.12
CA TRP A 333 2.70 -6.30 -5.24
C TRP A 333 2.67 -7.63 -6.01
N GLY A 334 3.65 -7.86 -6.88
CA GLY A 334 3.80 -9.12 -7.60
C GLY A 334 3.04 -9.11 -8.94
N ARG A 335 2.30 -10.18 -9.26
CA ARG A 335 1.53 -10.25 -10.51
C ARG A 335 0.22 -9.46 -10.37
N PRO A 336 -0.18 -8.68 -11.38
CA PRO A 336 -1.51 -8.09 -11.41
C PRO A 336 -2.56 -9.17 -11.71
N TRP A 337 -3.83 -8.82 -11.52
CA TRP A 337 -4.96 -9.61 -12.02
C TRP A 337 -5.46 -8.99 -13.33
N ALA A 338 -5.34 -9.73 -14.44
CA ALA A 338 -5.97 -9.34 -15.70
C ALA A 338 -7.50 -9.44 -15.59
N LEU A 339 -8.19 -8.37 -15.99
CA LEU A 339 -9.64 -8.22 -15.88
C LEU A 339 -10.28 -8.10 -17.27
N ASP A 340 -11.51 -8.60 -17.35
CA ASP A 340 -12.38 -8.40 -18.49
C ASP A 340 -12.86 -6.94 -18.54
N ASN A 341 -12.75 -6.29 -19.71
CA ASN A 341 -13.00 -4.85 -19.83
C ASN A 341 -14.49 -4.49 -19.64
N ASP A 342 -15.40 -5.38 -20.04
CA ASP A 342 -16.84 -5.15 -19.98
C ASP A 342 -17.38 -5.42 -18.58
N THR A 343 -16.90 -6.47 -17.88
CA THR A 343 -17.47 -6.93 -16.61
C THR A 343 -16.64 -6.60 -15.36
N LEU A 344 -15.34 -6.32 -15.51
CA LEU A 344 -14.31 -6.28 -14.45
C LEU A 344 -14.07 -7.61 -13.71
N GLU A 345 -14.52 -8.75 -14.24
CA GLU A 345 -14.20 -10.07 -13.68
C GLU A 345 -12.79 -10.55 -14.06
N VAL A 346 -12.15 -11.37 -13.22
CA VAL A 346 -10.82 -11.93 -13.48
C VAL A 346 -10.83 -12.86 -14.70
N VAL A 347 -9.98 -12.59 -15.68
CA VAL A 347 -9.84 -13.44 -16.88
C VAL A 347 -9.04 -14.70 -16.55
N GLY A 348 -9.73 -15.84 -16.47
CA GLY A 348 -9.09 -17.14 -16.25
C GLY A 348 -8.47 -17.26 -14.87
N ASP A 349 -7.14 -17.36 -14.80
CA ASP A 349 -6.37 -17.31 -13.55
C ASP A 349 -5.77 -15.90 -13.28
N GLY A 350 -6.13 -14.91 -14.08
CA GLY A 350 -5.60 -13.54 -14.04
C GLY A 350 -4.24 -13.34 -14.72
N LYS A 351 -3.63 -14.39 -15.30
CA LYS A 351 -2.22 -14.39 -15.78
C LYS A 351 -2.12 -14.69 -17.28
N THR A 352 -3.09 -14.22 -18.06
CA THR A 352 -3.29 -14.54 -19.49
C THR A 352 -2.31 -13.85 -20.45
N ASP A 353 -1.79 -12.68 -20.10
CA ASP A 353 -1.13 -11.72 -20.98
C ASP A 353 0.32 -11.45 -20.56
N ALA A 354 1.14 -10.80 -21.41
CA ALA A 354 2.56 -10.53 -21.12
C ALA A 354 2.76 -9.74 -19.81
N LEU A 355 2.02 -8.63 -19.66
CA LEU A 355 2.02 -7.77 -18.47
C LEU A 355 1.65 -8.55 -17.20
N SER A 356 0.66 -9.45 -17.29
CA SER A 356 0.19 -10.26 -16.15
C SER A 356 1.08 -11.45 -15.75
N LYS A 357 2.16 -11.72 -16.49
CA LYS A 357 3.08 -12.86 -16.24
C LYS A 357 4.36 -12.44 -15.52
N ILE A 358 4.73 -11.17 -15.61
CA ILE A 358 5.81 -10.57 -14.81
C ILE A 358 5.27 -10.09 -13.45
N ASN A 359 6.18 -9.79 -12.54
CA ASN A 359 5.87 -9.13 -11.27
C ASN A 359 6.22 -7.65 -11.39
N TYR A 360 5.46 -6.77 -10.73
CA TYR A 360 5.79 -5.35 -10.50
C TYR A 360 5.08 -4.80 -9.25
N THR A 361 5.27 -3.51 -8.96
CA THR A 361 4.54 -2.76 -7.91
C THR A 361 3.30 -2.06 -8.46
N ALA A 362 2.54 -1.41 -7.57
CA ALA A 362 1.46 -0.50 -7.93
C ALA A 362 1.89 0.73 -8.76
N HIS A 363 3.20 0.98 -8.91
CA HIS A 363 3.77 2.20 -9.48
C HIS A 363 4.53 1.95 -10.79
N TYR A 364 4.25 2.82 -11.76
CA TYR A 364 4.80 2.81 -13.11
C TYR A 364 4.88 4.26 -13.63
N ARG A 365 5.52 4.46 -14.79
CA ARG A 365 5.50 5.74 -15.52
C ARG A 365 5.21 5.49 -17.00
N ILE A 366 4.40 6.37 -17.61
CA ILE A 366 4.13 6.36 -19.06
C ILE A 366 4.85 7.56 -19.67
N MET A 367 5.75 7.27 -20.61
CA MET A 367 6.63 8.23 -21.28
C MET A 367 6.13 8.48 -22.71
N GLU A 368 5.91 9.75 -23.09
CA GLU A 368 5.64 10.14 -24.48
C GLU A 368 6.96 10.21 -25.26
N ASN A 369 7.13 9.35 -26.27
CA ASN A 369 8.32 9.32 -27.14
C ASN A 369 8.22 10.43 -28.22
N ASP A 370 9.36 10.85 -28.78
CA ASP A 370 9.41 11.98 -29.75
C ASP A 370 8.71 11.70 -31.10
N ASP A 371 8.37 10.44 -31.39
CA ASP A 371 7.57 10.05 -32.56
C ASP A 371 6.04 10.05 -32.29
N GLY A 372 5.62 10.36 -31.06
CA GLY A 372 4.23 10.38 -30.61
C GLY A 372 3.69 9.03 -30.15
N THR A 373 4.54 7.99 -30.05
CA THR A 373 4.20 6.73 -29.38
C THR A 373 4.48 6.80 -27.88
N SER A 374 3.87 5.92 -27.10
CA SER A 374 4.03 5.88 -25.64
C SER A 374 4.79 4.61 -25.18
N THR A 375 5.69 4.78 -24.21
CA THR A 375 6.37 3.67 -23.51
C THR A 375 5.90 3.59 -22.06
N ILE A 376 5.36 2.44 -21.62
CA ILE A 376 5.10 2.21 -20.20
C ILE A 376 6.30 1.51 -19.53
N VAL A 377 6.66 1.99 -18.35
CA VAL A 377 7.81 1.54 -17.57
C VAL A 377 7.36 1.06 -16.19
N PHE A 378 7.53 -0.24 -15.93
CA PHE A 378 7.27 -0.88 -14.64
C PHE A 378 8.58 -1.17 -13.91
N PHE A 379 8.52 -1.31 -12.58
CA PHE A 379 9.61 -1.88 -11.80
C PHE A 379 9.13 -2.89 -10.74
N ASN A 380 10.05 -3.75 -10.33
CA ASN A 380 9.83 -4.80 -9.35
C ASN A 380 11.02 -4.90 -8.39
N PRO A 381 10.95 -4.27 -7.20
CA PRO A 381 11.87 -4.51 -6.11
C PRO A 381 11.56 -5.86 -5.43
N HIS A 382 12.60 -6.62 -5.10
CA HIS A 382 12.51 -7.85 -4.32
C HIS A 382 13.65 -7.91 -3.32
N THR A 383 13.32 -7.95 -2.02
CA THR A 383 14.31 -7.84 -0.94
C THR A 383 14.34 -9.11 -0.10
N ASP A 384 15.43 -9.85 -0.22
CA ASP A 384 15.77 -10.98 0.65
C ASP A 384 16.52 -10.45 1.88
N TRP A 385 15.77 -10.12 2.91
CA TRP A 385 16.30 -9.67 4.21
C TRP A 385 17.16 -10.73 4.92
N ALA A 386 17.04 -12.02 4.58
CA ALA A 386 17.83 -13.09 5.17
C ALA A 386 19.21 -13.24 4.51
N LYS A 387 19.34 -12.88 3.22
CA LYS A 387 20.63 -12.70 2.51
C LYS A 387 21.17 -11.27 2.59
N TYR A 388 20.39 -10.33 3.11
CA TYR A 388 20.63 -8.89 3.09
C TYR A 388 20.85 -8.33 1.66
N LYS A 389 20.03 -8.76 0.70
CA LYS A 389 20.11 -8.34 -0.72
C LYS A 389 18.77 -7.90 -1.29
N SER A 390 18.81 -6.87 -2.14
CA SER A 390 17.70 -6.43 -2.98
C SER A 390 18.05 -6.64 -4.45
N THR A 391 17.09 -7.09 -5.25
CA THR A 391 17.13 -6.92 -6.71
C THR A 391 16.00 -6.00 -7.16
N VAL A 392 16.24 -5.18 -8.18
CA VAL A 392 15.18 -4.45 -8.89
C VAL A 392 15.22 -4.84 -10.35
N SER A 393 14.07 -5.26 -10.88
CA SER A 393 13.87 -5.45 -12.31
C SER A 393 13.05 -4.29 -12.86
N PHE A 394 13.56 -3.62 -13.89
CA PHE A 394 12.83 -2.64 -14.70
C PHE A 394 12.34 -3.34 -15.99
N TYR A 395 11.13 -3.02 -16.43
CA TYR A 395 10.53 -3.55 -17.66
C TYR A 395 9.90 -2.41 -18.45
N GLU A 396 10.11 -2.39 -19.77
CA GLU A 396 9.52 -1.40 -20.68
C GLU A 396 8.67 -2.09 -21.74
N PHE A 397 7.47 -1.55 -22.02
CA PHE A 397 6.55 -2.08 -23.02
C PHE A 397 6.01 -0.97 -23.93
N ASP A 398 5.71 -1.32 -25.18
CA ASP A 398 4.96 -0.47 -26.12
C ASP A 398 3.45 -0.51 -25.85
N GLU A 399 2.72 0.38 -26.52
CA GLU A 399 1.25 0.48 -26.51
C GLU A 399 0.52 -0.80 -26.95
N GLN A 400 1.20 -1.76 -27.60
CA GLN A 400 0.64 -3.06 -27.98
C GLN A 400 1.01 -4.18 -26.99
N GLY A 401 1.76 -3.86 -25.93
CA GLY A 401 2.14 -4.80 -24.88
C GLY A 401 3.34 -5.70 -25.25
N ASN A 402 4.10 -5.36 -26.30
CA ASN A 402 5.38 -6.03 -26.57
C ASN A 402 6.46 -5.48 -25.63
N GLN A 403 7.30 -6.36 -25.10
CA GLN A 403 8.39 -5.93 -24.21
C GLN A 403 9.54 -5.33 -25.04
N LEU A 404 9.81 -4.04 -24.84
CA LEU A 404 10.89 -3.30 -25.51
C LEU A 404 12.24 -3.54 -24.83
N SER A 405 12.28 -3.58 -23.50
CA SER A 405 13.51 -3.84 -22.75
C SER A 405 13.24 -4.44 -21.37
N SER A 406 14.31 -4.92 -20.73
CA SER A 406 14.35 -5.14 -19.27
C SER A 406 15.77 -5.03 -18.74
N LYS A 407 15.94 -4.42 -17.58
CA LYS A 407 17.22 -4.28 -16.87
C LYS A 407 17.07 -4.76 -15.43
N VAL A 408 18.01 -5.55 -14.94
CA VAL A 408 18.04 -6.02 -13.54
C VAL A 408 19.28 -5.49 -12.85
N VAL A 409 19.12 -5.01 -11.62
CA VAL A 409 20.19 -4.50 -10.76
C VAL A 409 20.13 -5.16 -9.38
N GLU A 410 21.27 -5.34 -8.72
CA GLU A 410 21.38 -5.89 -7.36
C GLU A 410 22.16 -4.92 -6.45
N PHE A 411 21.74 -4.83 -5.18
CA PHE A 411 22.43 -4.11 -4.11
C PHE A 411 21.98 -4.67 -2.75
N ASP A 412 22.35 -4.03 -1.64
CA ASP A 412 22.03 -4.51 -0.28
C ASP A 412 20.53 -4.31 0.09
N ALA A 413 20.08 -4.89 1.21
CA ALA A 413 18.66 -4.88 1.57
C ALA A 413 18.10 -3.49 1.90
N THR A 414 17.08 -3.08 1.13
CA THR A 414 16.26 -1.86 1.35
C THR A 414 14.88 -2.05 0.67
N TYR A 415 14.05 -1.00 0.60
CA TYR A 415 12.72 -0.99 -0.02
C TYR A 415 12.50 0.29 -0.82
N PHE A 416 11.77 0.19 -1.92
CA PHE A 416 11.30 1.33 -2.73
C PHE A 416 9.80 1.18 -2.96
N HIS A 417 9.11 2.31 -2.87
CA HIS A 417 7.66 2.37 -3.09
C HIS A 417 7.34 2.71 -4.55
N ASP A 418 7.96 3.77 -5.05
CA ASP A 418 7.76 4.40 -6.36
C ASP A 418 9.10 4.56 -7.11
N LEU A 419 9.07 5.08 -8.34
CA LEU A 419 10.23 5.36 -9.18
C LEU A 419 10.09 6.70 -9.93
N ILE A 420 11.21 7.28 -10.33
CA ILE A 420 11.26 8.27 -11.43
C ILE A 420 11.91 7.64 -12.65
N VAL A 421 11.45 8.07 -13.83
CA VAL A 421 11.99 7.68 -15.13
C VAL A 421 12.17 8.97 -15.92
N THR A 422 13.39 9.27 -16.35
CA THR A 422 13.67 10.32 -17.35
C THR A 422 13.99 9.65 -18.68
N ASP A 423 14.18 10.40 -19.77
CA ASP A 423 14.62 9.82 -21.04
C ASP A 423 15.95 9.03 -20.91
N ASN A 424 16.84 9.44 -20.01
CA ASN A 424 18.16 8.85 -19.80
C ASN A 424 18.24 7.85 -18.63
N TYR A 425 17.49 8.03 -17.53
CA TYR A 425 17.72 7.31 -16.27
C TYR A 425 16.46 6.72 -15.62
N TYR A 426 16.60 5.55 -15.00
CA TYR A 426 15.72 5.10 -13.92
C TYR A 426 16.28 5.64 -12.60
N VAL A 427 15.46 6.29 -11.78
CA VAL A 427 15.88 6.86 -10.50
C VAL A 427 15.06 6.26 -9.36
N LEU A 428 15.74 5.71 -8.36
CA LEU A 428 15.15 5.19 -7.13
C LEU A 428 15.65 6.00 -5.93
N PHE A 429 14.77 6.28 -4.98
CA PHE A 429 15.11 6.96 -3.73
C PHE A 429 15.14 5.97 -2.56
N ASP A 430 16.34 5.67 -2.07
CA ASP A 430 16.58 4.75 -0.97
C ASP A 430 16.35 5.48 0.36
N CYS A 431 15.18 5.25 0.96
CA CYS A 431 14.82 5.82 2.25
C CYS A 431 15.58 5.15 3.40
N PRO A 432 16.08 5.89 4.40
CA PRO A 432 16.90 5.33 5.48
C PRO A 432 16.04 4.52 6.46
N ILE A 433 15.86 3.23 6.16
CA ILE A 433 15.11 2.26 6.95
C ILE A 433 15.93 0.99 7.25
N LYS A 434 15.57 0.29 8.33
CA LYS A 434 16.13 -1.00 8.72
C LYS A 434 15.09 -1.92 9.36
N MET A 435 15.47 -3.19 9.51
CA MET A 435 14.69 -4.18 10.24
C MET A 435 14.92 -4.03 11.75
N ASP A 436 13.86 -3.78 12.52
CA ASP A 436 13.88 -3.87 13.98
C ASP A 436 13.91 -5.35 14.38
N TYR A 437 15.11 -5.86 14.62
CA TYR A 437 15.33 -7.26 15.02
C TYR A 437 14.65 -7.64 16.35
N GLY A 438 14.32 -6.68 17.21
CA GLY A 438 13.56 -6.93 18.44
C GLY A 438 12.10 -7.24 18.12
N LYS A 439 11.47 -6.40 17.29
CA LYS A 439 10.13 -6.70 16.74
C LYS A 439 10.15 -7.96 15.87
N ALA A 440 11.15 -8.16 15.01
CA ALA A 440 11.19 -9.30 14.08
C ALA A 440 11.39 -10.67 14.76
N PHE A 441 12.30 -10.78 15.74
CA PHE A 441 12.60 -12.08 16.38
C PHE A 441 11.89 -12.32 17.71
N VAL A 442 11.22 -11.31 18.31
CA VAL A 442 10.45 -11.47 19.55
C VAL A 442 9.00 -11.02 19.40
N GLY A 443 8.77 -9.85 18.79
CA GLY A 443 7.43 -9.30 18.59
C GLY A 443 6.56 -10.12 17.65
N TYR A 444 7.05 -10.37 16.43
CA TYR A 444 6.34 -11.08 15.36
C TYR A 444 6.01 -12.53 15.74
N PRO A 445 6.94 -13.38 16.26
CA PRO A 445 6.59 -14.73 16.69
C PRO A 445 5.54 -14.77 17.81
N LEU A 446 5.50 -13.76 18.68
CA LEU A 446 4.52 -13.67 19.77
C LEU A 446 3.19 -13.02 19.35
N GLY A 447 2.99 -12.70 18.08
CA GLY A 447 1.76 -12.06 17.59
C GLY A 447 1.63 -10.58 17.93
N LYS A 448 2.71 -9.92 18.38
CA LYS A 448 2.69 -8.52 18.82
C LYS A 448 2.99 -7.52 17.70
N ASN A 449 3.45 -8.01 16.55
CA ASN A 449 3.75 -7.21 15.37
C ASN A 449 3.35 -7.99 14.11
N SER A 450 2.97 -7.26 13.07
CA SER A 450 2.94 -7.72 11.68
C SER A 450 4.30 -7.51 11.01
N LEU A 451 4.51 -8.01 9.78
CA LEU A 451 5.78 -7.86 9.07
C LEU A 451 6.06 -6.42 8.62
N GLY A 452 5.05 -5.65 8.25
CA GLY A 452 5.22 -4.22 7.99
C GLY A 452 5.73 -3.49 9.23
N ASN A 453 5.15 -3.80 10.40
CA ASN A 453 5.47 -3.12 11.65
C ASN A 453 6.86 -3.48 12.22
N THR A 454 7.58 -4.48 11.67
CA THR A 454 8.98 -4.77 12.04
C THR A 454 9.99 -3.87 11.34
N VAL A 455 9.59 -3.01 10.39
CA VAL A 455 10.45 -1.97 9.81
C VAL A 455 10.59 -0.78 10.79
N SER A 456 11.72 -0.08 10.74
CA SER A 456 11.97 1.16 11.49
C SER A 456 12.90 2.11 10.72
N GLU A 457 12.92 3.37 11.18
CA GLU A 457 13.92 4.40 10.87
C GLU A 457 15.38 3.89 11.04
N ASP A 458 16.27 4.31 10.13
CA ASP A 458 17.71 4.02 10.15
C ASP A 458 18.54 5.31 10.19
N THR A 459 18.57 5.96 11.36
CA THR A 459 19.34 7.20 11.63
C THR A 459 20.85 7.09 11.37
N ASP A 460 21.37 5.89 11.07
CA ASP A 460 22.79 5.63 10.82
C ASP A 460 23.15 5.78 9.33
N LYS A 461 22.18 6.12 8.46
CA LYS A 461 22.34 6.32 7.00
C LYS A 461 21.73 7.64 6.53
N ALA A 462 22.32 8.24 5.50
CA ALA A 462 21.64 9.26 4.69
C ALA A 462 20.66 8.58 3.69
N PRO A 463 19.56 9.25 3.28
CA PRO A 463 18.80 8.83 2.10
C PRO A 463 19.68 8.90 0.85
N LEU A 464 19.51 7.96 -0.09
CA LEU A 464 20.41 7.83 -1.25
C LEU A 464 19.64 7.80 -2.58
N PHE A 465 19.97 8.70 -3.49
CA PHE A 465 19.55 8.64 -4.89
C PHE A 465 20.36 7.56 -5.61
N ARG A 466 19.68 6.57 -6.19
CA ARG A 466 20.26 5.50 -7.01
C ARG A 466 19.82 5.70 -8.45
N ILE A 467 20.74 6.18 -9.29
CA ILE A 467 20.48 6.63 -10.66
C ILE A 467 21.09 5.61 -11.63
N TYR A 468 20.25 4.93 -12.41
CA TYR A 468 20.64 3.85 -13.31
C TYR A 468 20.38 4.24 -14.77
N PRO A 469 21.40 4.27 -15.65
CA PRO A 469 21.19 4.52 -17.08
C PRO A 469 20.17 3.56 -17.70
N ARG A 470 19.15 4.09 -18.40
CA ARG A 470 18.12 3.31 -19.12
C ARG A 470 18.67 2.60 -20.35
N ARG A 471 19.74 3.16 -20.92
CA ARG A 471 20.39 2.74 -22.17
C ARG A 471 21.90 2.60 -21.94
N GLY A 472 22.58 1.88 -22.83
CA GLY A 472 24.02 1.69 -22.76
C GLY A 472 24.49 0.87 -21.54
N ASN A 473 25.82 0.88 -21.35
CA ASN A 473 26.54 0.14 -20.30
C ASN A 473 27.29 1.10 -19.36
N GLU A 474 26.75 2.30 -19.14
CA GLU A 474 27.30 3.25 -18.17
C GLU A 474 27.05 2.78 -16.73
N GLU A 475 27.97 3.11 -15.85
CA GLU A 475 27.90 2.76 -14.42
C GLU A 475 26.80 3.57 -13.71
N PRO A 476 26.17 3.02 -12.65
CA PRO A 476 25.17 3.74 -11.88
C PRO A 476 25.79 4.87 -11.05
N ILE A 477 25.05 5.97 -10.95
CA ILE A 477 25.42 7.14 -10.14
C ILE A 477 24.70 7.03 -8.79
N PHE A 478 25.43 7.29 -7.70
CA PHE A 478 24.91 7.26 -6.34
C PHE A 478 25.19 8.61 -5.67
N VAL A 479 24.16 9.28 -5.15
CA VAL A 479 24.29 10.59 -4.50
C VAL A 479 23.49 10.61 -3.21
N GLU A 480 24.14 10.97 -2.11
CA GLU A 480 23.46 11.14 -0.82
C GLU A 480 22.60 12.41 -0.82
N SER A 481 21.41 12.33 -0.22
CA SER A 481 20.55 13.48 0.00
C SER A 481 21.19 14.43 1.02
N PRO A 482 21.20 15.75 0.78
CA PRO A 482 21.62 16.74 1.79
C PRO A 482 20.60 16.87 2.94
N TYR A 483 19.48 16.15 2.88
CA TYR A 483 18.37 16.24 3.81
C TYR A 483 17.86 14.85 4.20
N PHE A 484 17.91 14.53 5.50
CA PHE A 484 17.34 13.28 6.04
C PHE A 484 15.81 13.35 5.97
N CYS A 485 15.21 12.47 5.16
CA CYS A 485 13.77 12.44 4.91
C CYS A 485 13.31 11.11 4.31
N TYR A 486 12.00 10.97 4.22
CA TYR A 486 11.26 9.86 3.63
C TYR A 486 10.35 10.37 2.52
N ALA A 487 10.07 9.51 1.55
CA ALA A 487 9.06 9.74 0.52
C ALA A 487 8.42 8.40 0.12
N PHE A 488 7.13 8.41 -0.19
CA PHE A 488 6.47 7.30 -0.90
C PHE A 488 6.29 7.65 -2.37
N HIS A 489 5.67 8.81 -2.67
CA HIS A 489 5.37 9.22 -4.04
C HIS A 489 6.28 10.31 -4.56
N HIS A 490 6.68 10.17 -5.82
CA HIS A 490 7.53 11.10 -6.54
C HIS A 490 6.70 11.83 -7.61
N VAL A 491 6.72 13.17 -7.60
CA VAL A 491 5.94 14.01 -8.51
C VAL A 491 6.39 13.76 -9.95
N ASN A 492 7.66 14.03 -10.22
CA ASN A 492 8.30 13.90 -11.52
C ASN A 492 9.82 14.11 -11.40
N GLY A 493 10.58 13.78 -12.44
CA GLY A 493 11.98 14.14 -12.55
C GLY A 493 12.43 14.24 -14.01
N PHE A 494 13.52 14.94 -14.27
CA PHE A 494 14.05 15.18 -15.61
C PHE A 494 15.52 15.59 -15.55
N ASP A 495 16.28 15.43 -16.63
CA ASP A 495 17.69 15.81 -16.68
C ASP A 495 18.07 16.59 -17.95
N ASP A 496 19.15 17.37 -17.85
CA ASP A 496 19.80 18.06 -18.99
C ASP A 496 21.12 17.39 -19.41
N GLY A 497 21.34 16.14 -18.97
CA GLY A 497 22.60 15.42 -19.10
C GLY A 497 23.71 15.83 -18.12
N LYS A 498 23.50 16.84 -17.26
CA LYS A 498 24.47 17.28 -16.22
C LYS A 498 23.83 17.44 -14.85
N LYS A 499 22.61 17.97 -14.80
CA LYS A 499 21.76 18.08 -13.62
C LYS A 499 20.52 17.21 -13.81
N MET A 500 20.14 16.52 -12.74
CA MET A 500 18.90 15.77 -12.59
C MET A 500 18.00 16.46 -11.57
N VAL A 501 16.75 16.72 -11.93
CA VAL A 501 15.67 17.14 -11.03
C VAL A 501 14.93 15.92 -10.53
N PHE A 502 14.64 15.89 -9.23
CA PHE A 502 13.82 14.88 -8.58
C PHE A 502 12.83 15.59 -7.63
N ASP A 503 11.57 15.66 -8.01
CA ASP A 503 10.50 16.30 -7.23
C ASP A 503 9.67 15.25 -6.48
N THR A 504 9.46 15.42 -5.18
CA THR A 504 8.81 14.39 -4.34
C THR A 504 8.14 14.95 -3.09
N CYS A 505 7.14 14.23 -2.57
CA CYS A 505 6.50 14.52 -1.29
C CYS A 505 7.36 14.00 -0.13
N THR A 506 8.22 14.86 0.43
CA THR A 506 9.14 14.52 1.54
C THR A 506 8.50 14.72 2.91
N TRP A 507 8.77 13.84 3.87
CA TRP A 507 8.53 14.11 5.29
C TRP A 507 9.69 13.63 6.19
N ASP A 508 9.72 14.12 7.43
CA ASP A 508 10.98 14.26 8.18
C ASP A 508 11.27 13.13 9.20
N ARG A 509 10.41 12.10 9.29
CA ARG A 509 10.50 10.97 10.25
C ARG A 509 9.73 9.74 9.75
N PHE A 510 10.27 8.54 9.89
CA PHE A 510 9.59 7.33 9.42
C PHE A 510 8.28 7.06 10.17
N THR A 511 7.18 6.94 9.42
CA THR A 511 5.86 6.52 9.91
C THR A 511 5.19 5.62 8.86
N LEU A 512 4.36 4.67 9.32
CA LEU A 512 3.51 3.85 8.45
C LEU A 512 2.08 4.42 8.46
N TYR A 513 1.94 5.74 8.22
CA TYR A 513 0.76 6.53 8.57
C TYR A 513 -0.59 5.99 8.05
N PHE A 514 -0.58 5.14 7.02
CA PHE A 514 -1.73 4.40 6.53
C PHE A 514 -2.31 3.34 7.51
N THR A 515 -1.61 2.97 8.59
CA THR A 515 -2.19 2.20 9.71
C THR A 515 -3.06 3.07 10.62
N ASP A 516 -2.72 4.36 10.67
CA ASP A 516 -3.25 5.32 11.64
C ASP A 516 -4.33 6.20 10.99
N ILE A 517 -4.36 6.27 9.66
CA ILE A 517 -5.34 6.98 8.81
C ILE A 517 -6.81 6.60 9.09
N VAL A 518 -7.04 5.38 9.62
CA VAL A 518 -8.37 4.87 10.02
C VAL A 518 -8.67 5.04 11.51
N LYS A 519 -7.71 5.50 12.30
CA LYS A 519 -7.80 5.78 13.74
C LYS A 519 -7.22 7.16 14.13
N PRO A 520 -7.40 8.25 13.34
CA PRO A 520 -6.79 9.54 13.68
C PRO A 520 -7.29 10.04 15.04
N ASP A 521 -6.33 10.29 15.93
CA ASP A 521 -6.53 10.76 17.31
C ASP A 521 -6.20 12.27 17.49
N GLY A 522 -5.75 12.90 16.41
CA GLY A 522 -5.34 14.30 16.35
C GLY A 522 -3.98 14.61 16.99
N LYS A 523 -3.17 13.59 17.35
CA LYS A 523 -1.91 13.76 18.12
C LYS A 523 -0.74 12.96 17.54
N GLU A 524 -0.96 11.74 17.06
CA GLU A 524 0.10 10.94 16.41
C GLU A 524 0.06 11.11 14.88
N PHE A 525 0.60 12.25 14.43
CA PHE A 525 1.15 12.57 13.10
C PHE A 525 0.61 11.84 11.85
N TYR A 526 -0.38 12.46 11.19
CA TYR A 526 -0.36 12.47 9.71
C TYR A 526 0.95 13.16 9.27
N PRO A 527 1.73 12.66 8.30
CA PRO A 527 3.02 13.27 7.99
C PRO A 527 2.85 14.71 7.45
N LYS A 528 3.70 15.63 7.93
CA LYS A 528 3.92 16.95 7.31
C LYS A 528 4.72 16.77 6.02
N THR A 529 4.08 16.18 5.01
CA THR A 529 4.65 16.06 3.67
C THR A 529 4.85 17.45 3.04
N LYS A 530 5.95 17.64 2.34
CA LYS A 530 6.30 18.89 1.66
C LYS A 530 6.72 18.57 0.24
N MET A 531 6.30 19.36 -0.74
CA MET A 531 6.81 19.23 -2.10
C MET A 531 8.25 19.76 -2.12
N SER A 532 9.23 18.86 -2.26
CA SER A 532 10.64 19.20 -2.36
C SER A 532 11.18 18.89 -3.75
N ARG A 533 11.98 19.81 -4.28
CA ARG A 533 12.86 19.59 -5.43
C ARG A 533 14.26 19.26 -4.94
N PHE A 534 14.82 18.17 -5.43
CA PHE A 534 16.25 17.88 -5.33
C PHE A 534 16.90 18.14 -6.68
N VAL A 535 18.03 18.84 -6.69
CA VAL A 535 18.82 19.11 -7.90
C VAL A 535 20.17 18.43 -7.72
N ILE A 536 20.42 17.42 -8.54
CA ILE A 536 21.53 16.48 -8.43
C ILE A 536 22.52 16.76 -9.56
N ASP A 537 23.74 17.17 -9.23
CA ASP A 537 24.85 17.35 -10.17
C ASP A 537 25.49 15.99 -10.47
N LEU A 538 25.22 15.47 -11.67
CA LEU A 538 25.62 14.13 -12.11
C LEU A 538 27.14 14.01 -12.32
N GLU A 539 27.82 15.11 -12.68
CA GLU A 539 29.28 15.14 -12.84
C GLU A 539 30.02 15.15 -11.50
N LYS A 540 29.48 15.82 -10.47
CA LYS A 540 30.12 15.97 -9.15
C LYS A 540 29.66 14.96 -8.11
N GLY A 541 28.51 14.32 -8.32
CA GLY A 541 27.88 13.46 -7.31
C GLY A 541 27.38 14.25 -6.09
N THR A 542 26.87 15.46 -6.29
CA THR A 542 26.41 16.36 -5.22
C THR A 542 24.95 16.76 -5.42
N CYS A 543 24.17 16.85 -4.35
CA CYS A 543 22.75 17.21 -4.39
C CYS A 543 22.45 18.42 -3.50
N GLU A 544 21.61 19.34 -3.99
CA GLU A 544 20.94 20.38 -3.20
C GLU A 544 19.44 20.09 -3.08
N ARG A 545 18.79 20.61 -2.03
CA ARG A 545 17.34 20.54 -1.84
C ARG A 545 16.74 21.95 -1.80
N LYS A 546 15.63 22.13 -2.50
CA LYS A 546 14.76 23.31 -2.46
C LYS A 546 13.35 22.85 -2.07
N VAL A 547 12.64 23.61 -1.25
CA VAL A 547 11.23 23.33 -0.93
C VAL A 547 10.36 24.19 -1.84
N ILE A 548 9.42 23.57 -2.55
CA ILE A 548 8.47 24.27 -3.43
C ILE A 548 7.28 24.78 -2.60
N HIS A 549 6.74 23.96 -1.69
CA HIS A 549 5.79 24.41 -0.67
C HIS A 549 5.75 23.51 0.57
N GLU A 550 5.31 24.07 1.70
CA GLU A 550 5.16 23.35 2.98
C GLU A 550 3.72 22.86 3.27
N THR A 551 2.74 23.18 2.44
CA THR A 551 1.37 22.67 2.59
C THR A 551 1.36 21.14 2.49
N PRO A 552 0.82 20.40 3.50
CA PRO A 552 0.79 18.94 3.48
C PRO A 552 0.12 18.39 2.22
N CYS A 553 0.84 17.53 1.50
CA CYS A 553 0.51 17.09 0.14
C CYS A 553 0.82 15.62 -0.12
N GLU A 554 -0.04 14.94 -0.87
CA GLU A 554 0.15 13.54 -1.28
C GLU A 554 -0.61 13.26 -2.59
N TYR A 555 -0.38 12.09 -3.18
CA TYR A 555 -0.91 11.68 -4.50
C TYR A 555 -0.62 12.69 -5.63
N PRO A 556 0.66 12.98 -5.93
CA PRO A 556 1.03 13.88 -7.01
C PRO A 556 0.94 13.22 -8.40
N VAL A 557 0.46 13.98 -9.38
CA VAL A 557 0.46 13.60 -10.81
C VAL A 557 0.93 14.76 -11.69
N VAL A 558 1.47 14.43 -12.85
CA VAL A 558 1.76 15.36 -13.96
C VAL A 558 0.98 14.95 -15.22
N GLY A 559 0.81 15.86 -16.17
CA GLY A 559 0.26 15.51 -17.49
C GLY A 559 1.23 14.65 -18.30
N PRO A 560 0.78 13.78 -19.22
CA PRO A 560 1.64 12.81 -19.93
C PRO A 560 2.89 13.41 -20.61
N LYS A 561 2.77 14.62 -21.18
CA LYS A 561 3.86 15.39 -21.79
C LYS A 561 5.00 15.74 -20.83
N GLY A 562 4.68 15.88 -19.55
CA GLY A 562 5.63 16.25 -18.51
C GLY A 562 6.38 15.05 -17.93
N THR A 563 5.83 13.83 -18.01
CA THR A 563 6.42 12.64 -17.38
C THR A 563 7.86 12.40 -17.86
N GLY A 564 8.82 12.48 -16.93
CA GLY A 564 10.24 12.29 -17.22
C GLY A 564 10.95 13.42 -17.94
N LYS A 565 10.24 14.53 -18.19
CA LYS A 565 10.67 15.70 -18.99
C LYS A 565 10.52 17.00 -18.20
N PRO A 566 11.17 18.12 -18.63
CA PRO A 566 10.95 19.43 -18.02
C PRO A 566 9.48 19.82 -18.10
N TYR A 567 8.87 20.06 -16.93
CA TYR A 567 7.42 20.24 -16.78
C TYR A 567 7.10 21.51 -15.98
N GLN A 568 5.91 22.07 -16.18
CA GLN A 568 5.45 23.27 -15.50
C GLN A 568 4.33 23.02 -14.49
N HIS A 569 3.48 22.01 -14.66
CA HIS A 569 2.27 21.81 -13.86
C HIS A 569 2.18 20.41 -13.25
N SER A 570 1.96 20.34 -11.94
CA SER A 570 1.54 19.12 -11.23
C SER A 570 0.25 19.34 -10.46
N TYR A 571 -0.44 18.25 -10.16
CA TYR A 571 -1.70 18.24 -9.41
C TYR A 571 -1.57 17.25 -8.27
N MET A 572 -2.10 17.59 -7.10
CA MET A 572 -1.99 16.73 -5.92
C MET A 572 -3.14 16.97 -4.96
N CYS A 573 -3.38 16.01 -4.08
CA CYS A 573 -4.21 16.24 -2.91
C CYS A 573 -3.43 17.04 -1.87
N THR A 574 -4.06 18.03 -1.22
CA THR A 574 -3.43 18.73 -0.08
C THR A 574 -4.38 18.88 1.10
N SER A 575 -3.82 19.05 2.30
CA SER A 575 -4.61 19.39 3.48
C SER A 575 -5.18 20.80 3.35
N ALA A 576 -6.44 20.97 3.76
CA ALA A 576 -7.08 22.29 3.88
C ALA A 576 -6.90 22.91 5.27
N VAL A 577 -6.36 22.13 6.22
CA VAL A 577 -6.19 22.51 7.63
C VAL A 577 -4.97 23.41 7.80
N LYS A 578 -5.16 24.50 8.55
CA LYS A 578 -4.15 25.54 8.78
C LYS A 578 -3.60 25.55 10.21
N ASP A 579 -3.84 24.49 10.97
CA ASP A 579 -3.29 24.29 12.31
C ASP A 579 -1.78 23.99 12.22
N GLY A 580 -0.98 24.63 13.07
CA GLY A 580 0.48 24.46 13.09
C GLY A 580 0.94 23.16 13.76
N GLU A 581 0.15 22.63 14.69
CA GLU A 581 0.45 21.47 15.52
C GLU A 581 -0.26 20.21 15.01
N VAL A 582 -1.50 20.33 14.53
CA VAL A 582 -2.36 19.20 14.10
C VAL A 582 -2.38 19.09 12.57
N HIS A 583 -2.24 17.87 12.04
CA HIS A 583 -2.06 17.64 10.60
C HIS A 583 -3.35 17.05 10.02
N GLY A 584 -4.11 17.87 9.29
CA GLY A 584 -5.43 17.50 8.79
C GLY A 584 -5.38 16.59 7.55
N PRO A 585 -6.47 15.86 7.29
CA PRO A 585 -6.57 14.95 6.14
C PRO A 585 -6.52 15.69 4.80
N LEU A 586 -6.34 14.91 3.73
CA LEU A 586 -6.34 15.39 2.36
C LEU A 586 -7.75 15.85 1.94
N GLN A 587 -7.91 17.16 1.74
CA GLN A 587 -9.21 17.78 1.45
C GLN A 587 -9.21 18.54 0.12
N ALA A 588 -8.17 19.30 -0.18
CA ALA A 588 -8.08 20.05 -1.43
C ALA A 588 -7.58 19.18 -2.59
N ILE A 589 -7.95 19.56 -3.81
CA ILE A 589 -7.16 19.30 -5.01
C ILE A 589 -6.44 20.61 -5.34
N THR A 590 -5.11 20.53 -5.48
CA THR A 590 -4.23 21.68 -5.69
C THR A 590 -3.42 21.49 -6.97
N LYS A 591 -3.43 22.50 -7.84
CA LYS A 591 -2.49 22.67 -8.96
C LYS A 591 -1.27 23.43 -8.45
N VAL A 592 -0.08 22.91 -8.73
CA VAL A 592 1.20 23.59 -8.51
C VAL A 592 1.76 23.95 -9.88
N SER A 593 1.86 25.24 -10.16
CA SER A 593 2.36 25.80 -11.40
C SER A 593 3.74 26.42 -11.17
N MET A 594 4.80 25.79 -11.69
CA MET A 594 6.17 26.28 -11.64
C MET A 594 6.30 27.59 -12.44
N LYS A 595 7.19 28.48 -12.00
CA LYS A 595 7.50 29.74 -12.68
C LYS A 595 8.17 29.53 -14.05
N ASP A 596 9.01 28.51 -14.15
CA ASP A 596 9.68 28.06 -15.37
C ASP A 596 10.14 26.60 -15.21
N THR A 597 10.54 25.97 -16.32
CA THR A 597 10.91 24.54 -16.36
C THR A 597 12.41 24.28 -16.18
N SER A 598 13.21 25.26 -15.73
CA SER A 598 14.65 25.06 -15.54
C SER A 598 14.96 24.16 -14.34
N VAL A 599 16.09 23.46 -14.41
CA VAL A 599 16.56 22.53 -13.36
C VAL A 599 16.76 23.21 -12.00
N ASP A 600 17.06 24.51 -11.98
CA ASP A 600 17.33 25.27 -10.76
C ASP A 600 16.08 25.97 -10.18
N CYS A 601 14.98 26.04 -10.92
CA CYS A 601 13.76 26.70 -10.46
C CYS A 601 13.08 25.90 -9.32
N ALA A 602 12.62 26.61 -8.29
CA ALA A 602 11.74 26.06 -7.25
C ALA A 602 10.61 27.05 -6.85
N GLU A 603 10.45 28.13 -7.62
CA GLU A 603 9.35 29.09 -7.42
C GLU A 603 8.09 28.55 -8.10
N ALA A 604 6.96 28.51 -7.38
CA ALA A 604 5.68 28.05 -7.90
C ALA A 604 4.50 28.87 -7.35
N THR A 605 3.37 28.80 -8.04
CA THR A 605 2.07 29.29 -7.57
C THR A 605 1.14 28.10 -7.29
N LEU A 606 0.33 28.21 -6.24
CA LEU A 606 -0.61 27.17 -5.80
C LEU A 606 -2.05 27.65 -5.98
N GLU A 607 -2.83 26.88 -6.74
CA GLU A 607 -4.26 27.10 -6.96
C GLU A 607 -5.02 25.90 -6.36
N SER A 608 -5.90 26.13 -5.38
CA SER A 608 -6.51 25.05 -4.58
C SER A 608 -8.03 25.13 -4.56
N TRP A 609 -8.70 24.04 -4.90
CA TRP A 609 -10.14 23.86 -4.66
C TRP A 609 -10.37 22.86 -3.52
N VAL A 610 -11.27 23.22 -2.60
CA VAL A 610 -11.69 22.37 -1.48
C VAL A 610 -13.20 22.07 -1.62
N PRO A 611 -13.61 20.79 -1.75
CA PRO A 611 -14.99 20.40 -2.08
C PRO A 611 -16.02 20.74 -0.99
N GLY A 612 -15.61 20.84 0.27
CA GLY A 612 -16.50 21.04 1.42
C GLY A 612 -15.77 20.69 2.71
N ASP A 613 -16.28 21.13 3.85
CA ASP A 613 -15.52 21.08 5.11
C ASP A 613 -15.43 19.66 5.70
N TYR A 614 -16.42 18.81 5.38
CA TYR A 614 -16.40 17.36 5.62
C TYR A 614 -16.26 16.55 4.31
N LYS A 615 -15.64 17.14 3.28
CA LYS A 615 -15.33 16.45 2.03
C LYS A 615 -13.83 16.28 1.87
N PHE A 616 -13.42 15.12 1.35
CA PHE A 616 -12.05 14.65 1.32
C PHE A 616 -11.68 14.16 -0.08
N SER A 617 -10.52 14.57 -0.59
CA SER A 617 -10.14 14.33 -1.98
C SER A 617 -9.31 13.05 -2.10
N MET A 618 -9.71 12.14 -2.99
CA MET A 618 -8.86 11.04 -3.45
C MET A 618 -7.96 11.54 -4.60
N GLU A 619 -6.86 10.82 -4.89
CA GLU A 619 -5.88 11.15 -5.95
C GLU A 619 -6.50 11.81 -7.20
N PRO A 620 -5.99 12.99 -7.63
CA PRO A 620 -6.37 13.60 -8.89
C PRO A 620 -5.71 12.85 -10.06
N VAL A 621 -6.44 12.67 -11.16
CA VAL A 621 -5.92 12.04 -12.39
C VAL A 621 -6.09 13.00 -13.57
N PHE A 622 -5.02 13.26 -14.32
CA PHE A 622 -5.03 14.17 -15.46
C PHE A 622 -5.56 13.48 -16.72
N ALA A 623 -6.64 14.01 -17.29
CA ALA A 623 -7.19 13.62 -18.58
C ALA A 623 -6.88 14.70 -19.63
N GLN A 624 -5.95 14.44 -20.54
CA GLN A 624 -5.52 15.43 -21.54
C GLN A 624 -6.61 15.69 -22.59
N ARG A 625 -6.76 16.94 -23.04
CA ARG A 625 -7.69 17.24 -24.14
C ARG A 625 -7.14 16.66 -25.46
N PRO A 626 -7.96 15.99 -26.29
CA PRO A 626 -7.52 15.54 -27.61
C PRO A 626 -6.96 16.70 -28.45
N GLY A 627 -5.69 16.56 -28.88
CA GLY A 627 -4.99 17.57 -29.67
C GLY A 627 -4.35 18.73 -28.88
N ALA A 628 -4.43 18.71 -27.54
CA ALA A 628 -3.89 19.74 -26.63
C ALA A 628 -2.50 20.25 -27.00
N LYS A 629 -2.25 21.55 -26.81
CA LYS A 629 -0.93 22.16 -27.05
C LYS A 629 -0.20 22.58 -25.78
N ALA A 630 -0.87 23.26 -24.85
CA ALA A 630 -0.31 23.44 -23.51
C ALA A 630 -0.14 22.10 -22.77
N GLU A 631 0.57 22.15 -21.64
CA GLU A 631 0.77 21.02 -20.73
C GLU A 631 -0.47 20.76 -19.88
N ASP A 632 -1.10 21.83 -19.36
CA ASP A 632 -2.30 21.80 -18.51
C ASP A 632 -3.64 21.80 -19.28
N ASP A 633 -3.62 21.74 -20.61
CA ASP A 633 -4.83 21.73 -21.44
C ASP A 633 -5.54 20.36 -21.39
N GLY A 634 -6.43 20.21 -20.41
CA GLY A 634 -7.15 18.98 -20.11
C GLY A 634 -8.13 19.16 -18.96
N TRP A 635 -8.33 18.10 -18.18
CA TRP A 635 -9.21 18.05 -17.01
C TRP A 635 -8.55 17.28 -15.88
N ILE A 636 -8.91 17.62 -14.64
CA ILE A 636 -8.61 16.76 -13.49
C ILE A 636 -9.88 15.99 -13.12
N LEU A 637 -9.73 14.67 -13.09
CA LEU A 637 -10.75 13.72 -12.67
C LEU A 637 -10.43 13.24 -11.26
N SER A 638 -11.41 13.19 -10.36
CA SER A 638 -11.23 12.66 -9.01
C SER A 638 -12.54 12.07 -8.46
N LEU A 639 -12.40 11.25 -7.42
CA LEU A 639 -13.47 10.87 -6.52
C LEU A 639 -13.31 11.64 -5.20
N ILE A 640 -14.40 12.22 -4.72
CA ILE A 640 -14.47 12.96 -3.46
C ILE A 640 -15.29 12.13 -2.49
N HIS A 641 -14.71 11.78 -1.34
CA HIS A 641 -15.47 11.23 -0.23
C HIS A 641 -16.25 12.36 0.44
N ASP A 642 -17.58 12.23 0.47
CA ASP A 642 -18.47 13.10 1.23
C ASP A 642 -18.72 12.45 2.59
N GLY A 643 -18.04 12.95 3.62
CA GLY A 643 -18.25 12.53 5.00
C GLY A 643 -19.33 13.33 5.73
N THR A 644 -20.10 14.19 5.04
CA THR A 644 -21.06 15.09 5.69
C THR A 644 -22.13 14.29 6.44
N PRO A 645 -22.39 14.57 7.74
CA PRO A 645 -23.41 13.88 8.53
C PRO A 645 -24.78 13.86 7.84
N GLY A 646 -25.28 12.65 7.55
CA GLY A 646 -26.55 12.44 6.87
C GLY A 646 -26.53 12.48 5.33
N ASN A 647 -25.37 12.73 4.70
CA ASN A 647 -25.19 12.73 3.23
C ASN A 647 -23.98 11.88 2.78
N VAL A 648 -23.56 10.91 3.62
CA VAL A 648 -22.35 10.10 3.41
C VAL A 648 -22.41 9.36 2.06
N GLY A 649 -21.36 9.49 1.26
CA GLY A 649 -21.29 8.93 -0.08
C GLY A 649 -20.07 9.42 -0.86
N THR A 650 -20.05 9.19 -2.16
CA THR A 650 -18.90 9.56 -3.01
C THR A 650 -19.38 10.37 -4.22
N ASP A 651 -18.70 11.47 -4.53
CA ASP A 651 -18.95 12.28 -5.72
C ASP A 651 -17.81 12.09 -6.74
N PHE A 652 -18.14 11.79 -8.00
CA PHE A 652 -17.20 11.95 -9.12
C PHE A 652 -17.18 13.40 -9.58
N VAL A 653 -15.99 13.97 -9.77
CA VAL A 653 -15.81 15.37 -10.17
C VAL A 653 -14.89 15.52 -11.37
N VAL A 654 -15.24 16.50 -12.22
CA VAL A 654 -14.43 16.98 -13.34
C VAL A 654 -14.10 18.45 -13.08
N LEU A 655 -12.81 18.77 -12.98
CA LEU A 655 -12.28 20.13 -12.91
C LEU A 655 -11.69 20.53 -14.27
N ASP A 656 -11.70 21.82 -14.57
CA ASP A 656 -10.79 22.37 -15.58
C ASP A 656 -9.35 22.35 -15.02
N ALA A 657 -8.44 21.65 -15.69
CA ALA A 657 -7.05 21.55 -15.24
C ALA A 657 -6.31 22.91 -15.33
N GLN A 658 -6.78 23.83 -16.18
CA GLN A 658 -6.19 25.17 -16.25
C GLN A 658 -6.61 26.06 -15.08
N ASN A 659 -7.82 25.90 -14.53
CA ASN A 659 -8.46 26.83 -13.59
C ASN A 659 -9.05 26.13 -12.34
N VAL A 660 -8.28 25.24 -11.68
CA VAL A 660 -8.81 24.32 -10.66
C VAL A 660 -9.54 25.01 -9.49
N GLU A 661 -9.12 26.21 -9.09
CA GLU A 661 -9.72 26.98 -7.98
C GLU A 661 -11.21 27.32 -8.19
N GLN A 662 -11.68 27.35 -9.45
CA GLN A 662 -13.07 27.63 -9.80
C GLN A 662 -14.02 26.46 -9.46
N GLY A 663 -13.46 25.28 -9.14
CA GLY A 663 -14.23 24.09 -8.77
C GLY A 663 -14.81 23.33 -9.97
N PRO A 664 -15.70 22.35 -9.71
CA PRO A 664 -16.08 21.36 -10.71
C PRO A 664 -16.95 21.94 -11.82
N ILE A 665 -16.50 21.75 -13.05
CA ILE A 665 -17.29 22.00 -14.26
C ILE A 665 -18.35 20.91 -14.47
N ALA A 666 -18.16 19.74 -13.85
CA ALA A 666 -19.20 18.71 -13.68
C ALA A 666 -19.02 17.92 -12.37
N THR A 667 -20.14 17.56 -11.73
CA THR A 667 -20.19 16.63 -10.60
C THR A 667 -21.27 15.57 -10.86
N CYS A 668 -21.01 14.32 -10.47
CA CYS A 668 -21.98 13.23 -10.46
C CYS A 668 -21.92 12.52 -9.09
N ARG A 669 -23.05 12.32 -8.40
CA ARG A 669 -23.10 11.50 -7.18
C ARG A 669 -23.06 10.03 -7.58
N LEU A 670 -22.16 9.24 -7.01
CA LEU A 670 -22.16 7.79 -7.18
C LEU A 670 -23.42 7.18 -6.51
N PRO A 671 -23.96 6.05 -7.02
CA PRO A 671 -25.14 5.38 -6.44
C PRO A 671 -24.93 4.98 -4.97
N HIS A 672 -23.68 4.67 -4.64
CA HIS A 672 -23.24 4.13 -3.36
C HIS A 672 -21.95 4.81 -2.88
N TYR A 673 -21.67 4.65 -1.60
CA TYR A 673 -20.37 5.00 -1.02
C TYR A 673 -19.29 4.05 -1.56
N VAL A 674 -18.21 4.64 -2.08
CA VAL A 674 -16.95 3.97 -2.42
C VAL A 674 -15.90 4.43 -1.41
N PRO A 675 -15.21 3.52 -0.69
CA PRO A 675 -14.15 3.87 0.24
C PRO A 675 -13.05 4.72 -0.39
N ILE A 676 -12.36 5.51 0.44
CA ILE A 676 -11.14 6.21 0.05
C ILE A 676 -10.10 5.15 -0.32
N GLY A 677 -9.84 5.01 -1.62
CA GLY A 677 -8.90 4.04 -2.16
C GLY A 677 -7.44 4.51 -2.13
N VAL A 678 -6.65 3.96 -3.06
CA VAL A 678 -5.24 4.33 -3.25
C VAL A 678 -5.08 4.95 -4.64
N HIS A 679 -4.47 4.28 -5.62
CA HIS A 679 -4.18 4.88 -6.93
C HIS A 679 -5.21 4.57 -8.02
N GLY A 680 -4.99 5.13 -9.20
CA GLY A 680 -5.69 4.79 -10.42
C GLY A 680 -4.99 5.29 -11.70
N SER A 681 -5.76 5.35 -12.78
CA SER A 681 -5.32 5.85 -14.08
C SER A 681 -6.49 6.37 -14.90
N PHE A 682 -6.17 7.14 -15.96
CA PHE A 682 -7.12 7.50 -17.00
C PHE A 682 -6.63 6.92 -18.33
N THR A 683 -7.54 6.28 -19.07
CA THR A 683 -7.34 5.92 -20.48
C THR A 683 -8.26 6.76 -21.37
N PRO A 684 -7.81 7.23 -22.56
CA PRO A 684 -8.70 7.82 -23.55
C PRO A 684 -9.69 6.80 -24.16
N GLU A 685 -9.51 5.50 -23.90
CA GLU A 685 -10.47 4.47 -24.31
C GLU A 685 -11.74 4.51 -23.44
N TYR A 686 -12.90 4.46 -24.08
CA TYR A 686 -14.19 4.37 -23.41
C TYR A 686 -14.56 2.90 -23.15
N LEU A 687 -14.54 2.49 -21.88
CA LEU A 687 -14.77 1.11 -21.43
C LEU A 687 -16.19 0.90 -20.84
N GLY A 688 -17.12 1.82 -21.14
CA GLY A 688 -18.53 1.70 -20.77
C GLY A 688 -19.37 1.00 -21.85
N PRO A 689 -20.67 0.75 -21.59
CA PRO A 689 -21.56 0.04 -22.51
C PRO A 689 -21.62 0.68 -23.90
N ALA A 690 -21.61 -0.17 -24.95
CA ALA A 690 -21.61 0.27 -26.34
C ALA A 690 -22.83 1.11 -26.76
N THR A 691 -23.92 1.07 -25.99
CA THR A 691 -25.12 1.92 -26.16
C THR A 691 -25.21 2.94 -25.03
N ALA A 692 -24.97 4.20 -25.35
CA ALA A 692 -25.02 5.34 -24.43
C ALA A 692 -26.30 6.16 -24.58
#